data_AF-A0A2A2K8S3-F1
#
_entry.id   AF-A0A2A2K8S3-F1
#
_cell.length_a   1.000
_cell.length_b   1.000
_cell.length_c   1.000
_cell.angle_alpha   90.00
_cell.angle_beta   90.00
_cell.angle_gamma   90.00
#
_symmetry.space_group_name_H-M   'P 1'
#
loop_
_entity.id
_entity.type
_entity.pdbx_description
1 polymer ?
#
loop_
_entity_poly.entity_id
_entity_poly.type
_entity_poly.pdbx_seq_one_letter_code
_entity_poly.pdbx_strand_id
1 'polypeptide(L)'
;MIDWPLTIFEVWHYTVNTIGIFSNALLICLCIFKTPRVIRSYAVLMLNFAISDFGACITDLFVGQRLIPAGIALAYISNGPCKYISGTACYVGYSLMLHFLAHSLWSLLLSFAYRYYILFHSSPSRTTLMLIICFIYTPSFFQWTTFLMANDDQAKVETYLRDRFPDYDFDNKTITGTLNILKSWQAMFTILHMTLPVTPVYCTILILRKKIIKELASVAGTMAKMSHATKNMHKQLLRKVPYAAPPIGDLRFAYPQPPIKWNGVWDATEFGPGCMENSSSTKNHPEVISEDCLFLNFYTNDYCLKHKNCSAVFYIHGGAMAFDSPVVFRDNRMVENFPSKDVIMILAAYRLNVFSHLVFGDDSVVPRNLPIYDILYGLEFVNHELRNFGGNPNSVTVFGHSSGGNLALAMAFSKNIDPEQRLFQRVIGMSPSSGSYTLEKKQNNTNIIVEMANCTRSNVPEIVDCMRKVDAFELLRYSRIMDDHSNELNPFTGIFWTPPLFSFSSFMEQLQQDVKPRDILLGNTDREYDFPQFDKKDDWRDNDVTMSEEFGYKNQKDIQRIFERDLVYLYSITVPKGRSTHNADRQYILGYPFRNEINWTDADDYTTGQFYAQLYANFIKTGKPELQVTSNTICENWTLLFHT
;
A
#
# COMPACT_ATOMS: atom_id res chain seq x y z
N MET A 1 -40.84 31.94 -44.53
CA MET A 1 -40.60 32.24 -43.11
C MET A 1 -39.67 31.16 -42.57
N ILE A 2 -38.63 31.53 -41.83
CA ILE A 2 -37.73 30.56 -41.18
C ILE A 2 -38.53 29.87 -40.07
N ASP A 3 -38.59 28.54 -40.09
CA ASP A 3 -39.16 27.73 -39.01
C ASP A 3 -38.16 27.72 -37.84
N TRP A 4 -38.26 28.73 -36.98
CA TRP A 4 -37.38 28.92 -35.83
C TRP A 4 -37.34 27.69 -34.89
N PRO A 5 -38.46 27.04 -34.53
CA PRO A 5 -38.46 25.80 -33.76
C PRO A 5 -37.63 24.68 -34.39
N LEU A 6 -37.78 24.42 -35.70
CA LEU A 6 -37.01 23.38 -36.39
C LEU A 6 -35.53 23.75 -36.45
N THR A 7 -35.22 25.02 -36.72
CA THR A 7 -33.85 25.52 -36.78
C THR A 7 -33.14 25.37 -35.43
N ILE A 8 -33.82 25.71 -34.32
CA ILE A 8 -33.29 25.54 -32.96
C ILE A 8 -33.06 24.06 -32.65
N PHE A 9 -34.00 23.19 -33.00
CA PHE A 9 -33.89 21.75 -32.83
C PHE A 9 -32.67 21.18 -33.58
N GLU A 10 -32.50 21.55 -34.84
CA GLU A 10 -31.36 21.11 -35.65
C GLU A 10 -30.04 21.62 -35.06
N VAL A 11 -29.92 22.92 -34.77
CA VAL A 11 -28.72 23.51 -34.17
C VAL A 11 -28.35 22.81 -32.86
N TRP A 12 -29.33 22.49 -32.01
CA TRP A 12 -29.10 21.76 -30.77
C TRP A 12 -28.56 20.35 -31.01
N HIS A 13 -29.21 19.56 -31.86
CA HIS A 13 -28.76 18.20 -32.20
C HIS A 13 -27.36 18.21 -32.83
N TYR A 14 -27.09 19.09 -33.80
CA TYR A 14 -25.77 19.18 -34.43
C TYR A 14 -24.69 19.58 -33.41
N THR A 15 -24.96 20.56 -32.56
CA THR A 15 -23.97 21.07 -31.59
C THR A 15 -23.66 20.02 -30.51
N VAL A 16 -24.68 19.48 -29.84
CA VAL A 16 -24.50 18.56 -28.71
C VAL A 16 -23.86 17.24 -29.18
N ASN A 17 -24.31 16.69 -30.30
CA ASN A 17 -23.72 15.44 -30.81
C ASN A 17 -22.30 15.64 -31.32
N THR A 18 -21.99 16.77 -31.97
CA THR A 18 -20.61 17.05 -32.40
C THR A 18 -19.67 17.10 -31.19
N ILE A 19 -20.06 17.80 -30.12
CA ILE A 19 -19.28 17.84 -28.86
C ILE A 19 -19.13 16.43 -28.27
N GLY A 20 -20.22 15.65 -28.23
CA GLY A 20 -20.21 14.26 -27.72
C GLY A 20 -19.29 13.34 -28.53
N ILE A 21 -19.32 13.42 -29.85
CA ILE A 21 -18.45 12.65 -30.77
C ILE A 21 -16.98 12.97 -30.50
N PHE A 22 -16.61 14.26 -30.48
CA PHE A 22 -15.22 14.65 -30.24
C PHE A 22 -14.74 14.27 -28.84
N SER A 23 -15.57 14.48 -27.81
CA SER A 23 -15.23 14.20 -26.41
C SER A 23 -15.01 12.69 -26.19
N ASN A 24 -15.89 11.86 -26.74
CA ASN A 24 -15.75 10.41 -26.62
C ASN A 24 -14.63 9.84 -27.50
N ALA A 25 -14.40 10.38 -28.69
CA ALA A 25 -13.24 10.00 -29.52
C ALA A 25 -11.92 10.29 -28.80
N LEU A 26 -11.81 11.46 -28.15
CA LEU A 26 -10.67 11.80 -27.31
C LEU A 26 -10.54 10.82 -26.14
N LEU A 27 -11.62 10.52 -25.44
CA LEU A 27 -11.61 9.60 -24.31
C LEU A 27 -11.19 8.17 -24.72
N ILE A 28 -11.65 7.68 -25.88
CA ILE A 28 -11.23 6.40 -26.47
C ILE A 28 -9.72 6.42 -26.72
N CYS A 29 -9.20 7.47 -27.36
CA CYS A 29 -7.77 7.64 -27.62
C CYS A 29 -6.95 7.64 -26.32
N LEU A 30 -7.39 8.37 -25.31
CA LEU A 30 -6.73 8.41 -24.00
C LEU A 30 -6.73 7.03 -23.31
N CYS A 31 -7.85 6.30 -23.36
CA CYS A 31 -7.95 4.97 -22.78
C CYS A 31 -7.01 3.96 -23.45
N ILE A 32 -6.82 4.04 -24.76
CA ILE A 32 -5.97 3.10 -25.51
C ILE A 32 -4.48 3.45 -25.34
N PHE A 33 -4.12 4.73 -25.49
CA PHE A 33 -2.72 5.13 -25.66
C PHE A 33 -2.07 5.78 -24.44
N LYS A 34 -2.86 6.31 -23.47
CA LYS A 34 -2.33 7.13 -22.36
C LYS A 34 -2.67 6.61 -20.97
N THR A 35 -3.28 5.43 -20.84
CA THR A 35 -3.69 4.86 -19.55
C THR A 35 -2.49 4.45 -18.66
N PRO A 36 -2.33 5.03 -17.45
CA PRO A 36 -1.33 4.61 -16.46
C PRO A 36 -1.56 3.18 -15.95
N ARG A 37 -0.49 2.52 -15.46
CA ARG A 37 -0.58 1.13 -14.96
C ARG A 37 -1.61 0.95 -13.83
N VAL A 38 -1.75 1.95 -12.97
CA VAL A 38 -2.60 1.90 -11.75
C VAL A 38 -4.10 1.80 -12.07
N ILE A 39 -4.57 2.45 -13.15
CA ILE A 39 -6.02 2.47 -13.50
C ILE A 39 -6.35 1.59 -14.70
N ARG A 40 -5.44 0.70 -15.09
CA ARG A 40 -5.50 0.00 -16.37
C ARG A 40 -6.64 -1.03 -16.47
N SER A 41 -7.11 -1.56 -15.35
CA SER A 41 -8.31 -2.39 -15.30
C SER A 41 -9.58 -1.54 -15.43
N TYR A 42 -9.64 -0.39 -14.77
CA TYR A 42 -10.77 0.53 -14.85
C TYR A 42 -10.95 1.14 -16.25
N ALA A 43 -9.85 1.35 -16.98
CA ALA A 43 -9.89 1.84 -18.36
C ALA A 43 -10.71 0.96 -19.32
N VAL A 44 -10.87 -0.34 -19.05
CA VAL A 44 -11.75 -1.22 -19.84
C VAL A 44 -13.21 -0.78 -19.75
N LEU A 45 -13.67 -0.40 -18.55
CA LEU A 45 -15.03 0.09 -18.32
C LEU A 45 -15.24 1.48 -18.94
N MET A 46 -14.24 2.36 -18.81
CA MET A 46 -14.27 3.69 -19.44
C MET A 46 -14.32 3.60 -20.96
N LEU A 47 -13.53 2.70 -21.55
CA LEU A 47 -13.49 2.48 -22.99
C LEU A 47 -14.85 1.98 -23.52
N ASN A 48 -15.46 0.99 -22.85
CA ASN A 48 -16.79 0.49 -23.24
C ASN A 48 -17.86 1.60 -23.15
N PHE A 49 -17.84 2.40 -22.09
CA PHE A 49 -18.77 3.53 -21.96
C PHE A 49 -18.56 4.57 -23.08
N ALA A 50 -17.31 4.94 -23.35
CA ALA A 50 -16.98 5.93 -24.38
C ALA A 50 -17.35 5.47 -25.80
N ILE A 51 -17.16 4.19 -26.12
CA ILE A 51 -17.58 3.61 -27.42
C ILE A 51 -19.11 3.65 -27.55
N SER A 52 -19.82 3.33 -26.47
CA SER A 52 -21.29 3.32 -26.47
C SER A 52 -21.86 4.71 -26.66
N ASP A 53 -21.35 5.69 -25.92
CA ASP A 53 -21.79 7.09 -25.98
C ASP A 53 -21.41 7.75 -27.32
N PHE A 54 -20.22 7.42 -27.85
CA PHE A 54 -19.83 7.80 -29.21
C PHE A 54 -20.80 7.26 -30.26
N GLY A 55 -21.18 5.99 -30.15
CA GLY A 55 -22.17 5.36 -31.02
C GLY A 55 -23.53 6.07 -30.93
N ALA A 56 -24.00 6.36 -29.71
CA ALA A 56 -25.24 7.10 -29.48
C ALA A 56 -25.23 8.46 -30.20
N CYS A 57 -24.19 9.27 -30.00
CA CYS A 57 -24.10 10.60 -30.61
C CYS A 57 -24.04 10.55 -32.15
N ILE A 58 -23.32 9.58 -32.74
CA ILE A 58 -23.28 9.41 -34.19
C ILE A 58 -24.66 9.03 -34.73
N THR A 59 -25.33 8.07 -34.08
CA THR A 59 -26.64 7.61 -34.54
C THR A 59 -27.73 8.67 -34.35
N ASP A 60 -27.68 9.47 -33.27
CA ASP A 60 -28.61 10.58 -33.08
C ASP A 60 -28.40 11.68 -34.12
N LEU A 61 -27.14 12.02 -34.44
CA LEU A 61 -26.81 12.95 -35.52
C LEU A 61 -27.29 12.45 -36.89
N PHE A 62 -27.15 11.14 -37.14
CA PHE A 62 -27.57 10.51 -38.39
C PHE A 62 -29.09 10.52 -38.57
N VAL A 63 -29.86 10.36 -37.49
CA VAL A 63 -31.32 10.22 -37.55
C VAL A 63 -32.03 11.57 -37.36
N GLY A 64 -31.58 12.42 -36.44
CA GLY A 64 -32.23 13.68 -36.08
C GLY A 64 -33.69 13.47 -35.69
N GLN A 65 -33.91 12.57 -34.72
CA GLN A 65 -35.22 11.98 -34.47
C GLN A 65 -36.18 12.92 -33.74
N ARG A 66 -37.38 13.09 -34.29
CA ARG A 66 -38.51 13.76 -33.62
C ARG A 66 -39.65 12.76 -33.39
N LEU A 67 -40.18 12.73 -32.17
CA LEU A 67 -41.26 11.84 -31.75
C LEU A 67 -42.63 12.52 -31.87
N ILE A 68 -43.61 11.83 -32.43
CA ILE A 68 -45.02 12.24 -32.45
C ILE A 68 -45.86 11.16 -31.76
N PRO A 69 -46.28 11.37 -30.50
CA PRO A 69 -47.21 10.48 -29.84
C PRO A 69 -48.63 10.69 -30.39
N ALA A 70 -49.28 9.63 -30.85
CA ALA A 70 -50.62 9.66 -31.42
C ALA A 70 -51.51 8.58 -30.76
N GLY A 71 -51.90 8.80 -29.50
CA GLY A 71 -52.66 7.82 -28.72
C GLY A 71 -51.81 6.58 -28.40
N ILE A 72 -52.17 5.43 -28.97
CA ILE A 72 -51.42 4.16 -28.85
C ILE A 72 -50.48 3.90 -30.03
N ALA A 73 -50.43 4.80 -31.01
CA ALA A 73 -49.44 4.79 -32.07
C ALA A 73 -48.25 5.67 -31.70
N LEU A 74 -47.07 5.24 -32.12
CA LEU A 74 -45.82 5.95 -31.91
C LEU A 74 -45.15 6.17 -33.27
N ALA A 75 -45.09 7.42 -33.69
CA ALA A 75 -44.50 7.79 -34.98
C ALA A 75 -43.24 8.65 -34.80
N TYR A 76 -42.37 8.52 -35.78
CA TYR A 76 -41.00 9.01 -35.77
C TYR A 76 -40.77 9.80 -37.07
N ILE A 77 -40.52 11.11 -36.95
CA ILE A 77 -40.06 11.93 -38.08
C ILE A 77 -38.54 12.07 -37.99
N SER A 78 -37.83 11.63 -39.03
CA SER A 78 -36.37 11.72 -39.09
C SER A 78 -35.93 12.93 -39.92
N ASN A 79 -35.20 13.86 -39.30
CA ASN A 79 -34.74 15.08 -39.97
C ASN A 79 -33.26 15.03 -40.39
N GLY A 80 -32.51 14.06 -39.87
CA GLY A 80 -31.08 13.89 -40.12
C GLY A 80 -30.73 13.34 -41.51
N PRO A 81 -29.42 13.12 -41.78
CA PRO A 81 -28.92 12.61 -43.05
C PRO A 81 -29.56 11.30 -43.54
N CYS A 82 -30.07 10.45 -42.64
CA CYS A 82 -30.70 9.18 -43.01
C CYS A 82 -31.86 9.33 -44.00
N LYS A 83 -32.55 10.49 -44.00
CA LYS A 83 -33.71 10.75 -44.87
C LYS A 83 -33.37 10.75 -46.35
N TYR A 84 -32.11 11.05 -46.68
CA TYR A 84 -31.61 11.03 -48.05
C TYR A 84 -31.27 9.60 -48.53
N ILE A 85 -31.31 8.61 -47.63
CA ILE A 85 -31.02 7.21 -47.93
C ILE A 85 -32.33 6.43 -48.07
N SER A 86 -33.07 6.25 -46.97
CA SER A 86 -34.40 5.61 -46.96
C SER A 86 -35.04 5.70 -45.57
N GLY A 87 -36.37 5.52 -45.51
CA GLY A 87 -37.08 5.38 -44.23
C GLY A 87 -36.58 4.20 -43.40
N THR A 88 -36.22 3.08 -44.05
CA THR A 88 -35.61 1.92 -43.38
C THR A 88 -34.26 2.26 -42.75
N ALA A 89 -33.40 3.02 -43.45
CA ALA A 89 -32.11 3.45 -42.90
C ALA A 89 -32.29 4.34 -41.67
N CYS A 90 -33.27 5.23 -41.68
CA CYS A 90 -33.63 6.03 -40.50
C CYS A 90 -34.10 5.16 -39.33
N TYR A 91 -34.97 4.18 -39.59
CA TYR A 91 -35.47 3.29 -38.55
C TYR A 91 -34.37 2.41 -37.93
N VAL A 92 -33.47 1.86 -38.77
CA VAL A 92 -32.31 1.08 -38.31
C VAL A 92 -31.38 1.96 -37.48
N GLY A 93 -31.11 3.19 -37.92
CA GLY A 93 -30.31 4.16 -37.18
C GLY A 93 -30.93 4.49 -35.82
N TYR A 94 -32.24 4.69 -35.77
CA TYR A 94 -32.97 4.97 -34.53
C TYR A 94 -32.94 3.77 -33.56
N SER A 95 -33.13 2.55 -34.08
CA SER A 95 -33.01 1.33 -33.29
C SER A 95 -31.61 1.17 -32.67
N LEU A 96 -30.57 1.47 -33.44
CA LEU A 96 -29.18 1.43 -32.98
C LEU A 96 -28.88 2.53 -31.95
N MET A 97 -29.48 3.72 -32.09
CA MET A 97 -29.40 4.79 -31.11
C MET A 97 -29.97 4.35 -29.76
N LEU A 98 -31.17 3.75 -29.74
CA LEU A 98 -31.80 3.24 -28.52
C LEU A 98 -30.94 2.15 -27.86
N HIS A 99 -30.28 1.31 -28.65
CA HIS A 99 -29.34 0.30 -28.15
C HIS A 99 -28.18 0.93 -27.37
N PHE A 100 -27.51 1.93 -27.97
CA PHE A 100 -26.38 2.59 -27.34
C PHE A 100 -26.77 3.34 -26.06
N LEU A 101 -27.93 4.00 -26.05
CA LEU A 101 -28.45 4.68 -24.87
C LEU A 101 -28.74 3.69 -23.74
N ALA A 102 -29.37 2.55 -24.04
CA ALA A 102 -29.64 1.51 -23.06
C ALA A 102 -28.35 0.90 -22.49
N HIS A 103 -27.38 0.58 -23.35
CA HIS A 103 -26.09 0.02 -22.92
C HIS A 103 -25.28 1.01 -22.08
N SER A 104 -25.36 2.31 -22.39
CA SER A 104 -24.69 3.36 -21.62
C SER A 104 -25.23 3.46 -20.19
N LEU A 105 -26.54 3.28 -19.99
CA LEU A 105 -27.17 3.24 -18.66
C LEU A 105 -26.62 2.10 -17.80
N TRP A 106 -26.57 0.88 -18.36
CA TRP A 106 -26.03 -0.30 -17.66
C TRP A 106 -24.53 -0.19 -17.39
N SER A 107 -23.78 0.34 -18.37
CA SER A 107 -22.34 0.57 -18.25
C SER A 107 -22.00 1.58 -17.16
N LEU A 108 -22.82 2.62 -16.99
CA LEU A 108 -22.67 3.60 -15.91
C LEU A 108 -22.88 2.96 -14.53
N LEU A 109 -23.92 2.13 -14.37
CA LEU A 109 -24.14 1.39 -13.13
C LEU A 109 -22.95 0.49 -12.78
N LEU A 110 -22.46 -0.27 -13.76
CA LEU A 110 -21.30 -1.14 -13.57
C LEU A 110 -20.05 -0.36 -13.13
N SER A 111 -19.82 0.83 -13.70
CA SER A 111 -18.71 1.70 -13.32
C SER A 111 -18.77 2.10 -11.83
N PHE A 112 -19.96 2.43 -11.30
CA PHE A 112 -20.13 2.73 -9.87
C PHE A 112 -20.03 1.48 -8.99
N ALA A 113 -20.58 0.34 -9.43
CA ALA A 113 -20.47 -0.93 -8.71
C ALA A 113 -19.01 -1.38 -8.59
N TYR A 114 -18.24 -1.26 -9.67
CA TYR A 114 -16.79 -1.52 -9.69
C TYR A 114 -16.05 -0.62 -8.69
N ARG A 115 -16.31 0.70 -8.73
CA ARG A 115 -15.66 1.66 -7.81
C ARG A 115 -15.95 1.34 -6.35
N TYR A 116 -17.15 0.86 -6.02
CA TYR A 116 -17.47 0.41 -4.67
C TYR A 116 -16.80 -0.91 -4.32
N TYR A 117 -16.76 -1.88 -5.24
CA TYR A 117 -16.16 -3.20 -5.04
C TYR A 117 -14.67 -3.13 -4.69
N ILE A 118 -13.91 -2.31 -5.41
CA ILE A 118 -12.46 -2.17 -5.20
C ILE A 118 -12.07 -1.53 -3.87
N LEU A 119 -13.03 -0.94 -3.13
CA LEU A 119 -12.76 -0.42 -1.78
C LEU A 119 -12.53 -1.54 -0.77
N PHE A 120 -13.02 -2.75 -1.05
CA PHE A 120 -12.99 -3.88 -0.11
C PHE A 120 -12.29 -5.11 -0.68
N HIS A 121 -12.01 -5.12 -1.98
CA HIS A 121 -11.45 -6.26 -2.69
C HIS A 121 -10.41 -5.82 -3.72
N SER A 122 -9.50 -6.72 -4.07
CA SER A 122 -8.52 -6.49 -5.13
C SER A 122 -9.21 -6.25 -6.48
N SER A 123 -8.60 -5.41 -7.33
CA SER A 123 -9.13 -5.11 -8.67
C SER A 123 -9.33 -6.39 -9.48
N PRO A 124 -10.53 -6.62 -10.07
CA PRO A 124 -10.75 -7.69 -11.03
C PRO A 124 -9.78 -7.60 -12.22
N SER A 125 -9.46 -8.76 -12.81
CA SER A 125 -8.64 -8.83 -14.02
C SER A 125 -9.38 -8.25 -15.23
N ARG A 126 -8.65 -7.86 -16.28
CA ARG A 126 -9.28 -7.35 -17.52
C ARG A 126 -10.17 -8.39 -18.19
N THR A 127 -9.76 -9.66 -18.18
CA THR A 127 -10.56 -10.76 -18.74
C THR A 127 -11.89 -10.90 -18.02
N THR A 128 -11.87 -10.83 -16.69
CA THR A 128 -13.08 -10.85 -15.87
C THR A 128 -13.99 -9.67 -16.21
N LEU A 129 -13.43 -8.46 -16.33
CA LEU A 129 -14.22 -7.27 -16.69
C LEU A 129 -14.81 -7.36 -18.09
N MET A 130 -14.07 -7.89 -19.07
CA MET A 130 -14.59 -8.10 -20.42
C MET A 130 -15.77 -9.09 -20.44
N LEU A 131 -15.69 -10.18 -19.67
CA LEU A 131 -16.81 -11.14 -19.54
C LEU A 131 -18.04 -10.50 -18.89
N ILE A 132 -17.84 -9.67 -17.85
CA ILE A 132 -18.94 -8.93 -17.22
C ILE A 132 -19.57 -7.98 -18.23
N ILE A 133 -18.77 -7.22 -18.99
CA ILE A 133 -19.27 -6.30 -20.04
C ILE A 133 -20.07 -7.06 -21.10
N CYS A 134 -19.61 -8.22 -21.54
CA CYS A 134 -20.35 -9.06 -22.49
C CYS A 134 -21.71 -9.49 -21.90
N PHE A 135 -21.76 -9.84 -20.62
CA PHE A 135 -23.01 -10.24 -19.97
C PHE A 135 -24.03 -9.08 -19.92
N ILE A 136 -23.63 -7.90 -19.44
CA ILE A 136 -24.50 -6.70 -19.38
C ILE A 136 -24.84 -6.10 -20.75
N TYR A 137 -24.15 -6.46 -21.83
CA TYR A 137 -24.52 -6.07 -23.19
C TYR A 137 -25.77 -6.81 -23.72
N THR A 138 -26.06 -8.00 -23.18
CA THR A 138 -27.14 -8.88 -23.65
C THR A 138 -28.52 -8.21 -23.71
N PRO A 139 -28.99 -7.48 -22.67
CA PRO A 139 -30.32 -6.87 -22.67
C PRO A 139 -30.49 -5.78 -23.74
N SER A 140 -29.50 -4.90 -23.90
CA SER A 140 -29.55 -3.83 -24.91
C SER A 140 -29.43 -4.40 -26.32
N PHE A 141 -28.65 -5.46 -26.53
CA PHE A 141 -28.57 -6.16 -27.81
C PHE A 141 -29.89 -6.86 -28.18
N PHE A 142 -30.53 -7.52 -27.20
CA PHE A 142 -31.83 -8.15 -27.39
C PHE A 142 -32.92 -7.11 -27.71
N GLN A 143 -32.89 -5.95 -27.05
CA GLN A 143 -33.76 -4.82 -27.40
C GLN A 143 -33.54 -4.39 -28.85
N TRP A 144 -32.30 -4.20 -29.28
CA TRP A 144 -31.98 -3.77 -30.64
C TRP A 144 -32.55 -4.70 -31.70
N THR A 145 -32.26 -6.00 -31.58
CA THR A 145 -32.65 -7.00 -32.58
C THR A 145 -34.17 -7.18 -32.65
N THR A 146 -34.87 -7.12 -31.53
CA THR A 146 -36.33 -7.22 -31.49
C THR A 146 -37.01 -5.95 -32.01
N PHE A 147 -36.50 -4.76 -31.68
CA PHE A 147 -37.09 -3.49 -32.12
C PHE A 147 -37.00 -3.26 -33.63
N LEU A 148 -36.00 -3.84 -34.30
CA LEU A 148 -35.92 -3.84 -35.78
C LEU A 148 -37.17 -4.44 -36.44
N MET A 149 -37.88 -5.34 -35.74
CA MET A 149 -39.10 -6.00 -36.23
C MET A 149 -40.40 -5.27 -35.84
N ALA A 150 -40.31 -4.14 -35.13
CA ALA A 150 -41.49 -3.42 -34.61
C ALA A 150 -42.05 -2.36 -35.57
N ASN A 151 -41.39 -2.11 -36.71
CA ASN A 151 -41.79 -1.10 -37.67
C ASN A 151 -43.00 -1.56 -38.51
N ASP A 152 -44.07 -0.78 -38.49
CA ASP A 152 -45.21 -0.98 -39.38
C ASP A 152 -44.97 -0.33 -40.75
N ASP A 153 -45.86 -0.64 -41.70
CA ASP A 153 -45.85 -0.04 -43.04
C ASP A 153 -45.95 1.49 -42.98
N GLN A 154 -44.96 2.17 -43.56
CA GLN A 154 -44.86 3.63 -43.57
C GLN A 154 -46.12 4.31 -44.11
N ALA A 155 -46.75 3.79 -45.16
CA ALA A 155 -47.94 4.40 -45.75
C ALA A 155 -49.14 4.36 -44.80
N LYS A 156 -49.26 3.30 -43.99
CA LYS A 156 -50.31 3.16 -42.98
C LYS A 156 -50.10 4.11 -41.81
N VAL A 157 -48.85 4.25 -41.36
CA VAL A 157 -48.48 5.19 -40.29
C VAL A 157 -48.74 6.63 -40.73
N GLU A 158 -48.38 6.99 -41.96
CA GLU A 158 -48.63 8.32 -42.52
C GLU A 158 -50.13 8.63 -42.63
N THR A 159 -50.92 7.69 -43.16
CA THR A 159 -52.39 7.84 -43.25
C THR A 159 -53.01 8.08 -41.88
N TYR A 160 -52.61 7.28 -40.88
CA TYR A 160 -53.09 7.42 -39.51
C TYR A 160 -52.75 8.79 -38.89
N LEU A 161 -51.54 9.31 -39.18
CA LEU A 161 -51.13 10.63 -38.68
C LEU A 161 -51.89 11.77 -39.36
N ARG A 162 -52.13 11.69 -40.68
CA ARG A 162 -52.91 12.70 -41.42
C ARG A 162 -54.35 12.77 -40.92
N ASP A 163 -54.96 11.61 -40.63
CA ASP A 163 -56.30 11.55 -40.04
C ASP A 163 -56.35 12.16 -38.63
N ARG A 164 -55.28 12.00 -37.85
CA ARG A 164 -55.23 12.46 -36.46
C ARG A 164 -54.85 13.93 -36.30
N PHE A 165 -53.99 14.44 -37.18
CA PHE A 165 -53.45 15.79 -37.17
C PHE A 165 -53.61 16.45 -38.55
N PRO A 166 -54.84 16.79 -38.96
CA PRO A 166 -55.12 17.30 -40.30
C PRO A 166 -54.46 18.66 -40.60
N ASP A 167 -54.18 19.45 -39.56
CA ASP A 167 -53.55 20.77 -39.67
C ASP A 167 -52.01 20.70 -39.77
N TYR A 168 -51.42 19.50 -39.66
CA TYR A 168 -49.97 19.32 -39.67
C TYR A 168 -49.47 18.87 -41.04
N ASP A 169 -48.47 19.59 -41.57
CA ASP A 169 -47.87 19.26 -42.86
C ASP A 169 -46.87 18.09 -42.73
N PHE A 170 -47.26 16.95 -43.29
CA PHE A 170 -46.44 15.73 -43.39
C PHE A 170 -45.76 15.58 -44.75
N ASP A 171 -45.98 16.50 -45.69
CA ASP A 171 -45.43 16.40 -47.03
C ASP A 171 -43.89 16.50 -46.99
N ASN A 172 -43.24 15.65 -47.77
CA ASN A 172 -41.77 15.57 -47.83
C ASN A 172 -41.08 15.21 -46.49
N LYS A 173 -41.79 14.53 -45.58
CA LYS A 173 -41.22 13.99 -44.32
C LYS A 173 -41.00 12.49 -44.39
N THR A 174 -39.90 12.01 -43.81
CA THR A 174 -39.64 10.57 -43.63
C THR A 174 -40.24 10.11 -42.31
N ILE A 175 -41.30 9.30 -42.39
CA ILE A 175 -42.09 8.84 -41.24
C ILE A 175 -41.91 7.33 -41.06
N THR A 176 -41.61 6.91 -39.83
CA THR A 176 -41.57 5.48 -39.43
C THR A 176 -42.30 5.31 -38.11
N GLY A 177 -42.63 4.09 -37.69
CA GLY A 177 -43.35 3.92 -36.42
C GLY A 177 -44.11 2.62 -36.25
N THR A 178 -44.88 2.56 -35.16
CA THR A 178 -45.77 1.45 -34.83
C THR A 178 -47.17 2.00 -34.57
N LEU A 179 -48.20 1.41 -35.17
CA LEU A 179 -49.60 1.85 -35.07
C LEU A 179 -50.25 1.43 -33.74
N ASN A 180 -49.73 0.39 -33.09
CA ASN A 180 -50.27 -0.11 -31.83
C ASN A 180 -49.18 -0.69 -30.93
N ILE A 181 -48.67 0.15 -30.02
CA ILE A 181 -47.65 -0.24 -29.04
C ILE A 181 -48.10 -1.36 -28.10
N LEU A 182 -49.41 -1.51 -27.85
CA LEU A 182 -49.95 -2.54 -26.95
C LEU A 182 -50.00 -3.92 -27.62
N LYS A 183 -50.11 -3.97 -28.95
CA LYS A 183 -50.09 -5.23 -29.71
C LYS A 183 -48.69 -5.63 -30.15
N SER A 184 -47.80 -4.67 -30.40
CA SER A 184 -46.40 -4.93 -30.71
C SER A 184 -45.60 -5.15 -29.42
N TRP A 185 -45.41 -6.42 -29.05
CA TRP A 185 -44.61 -6.76 -27.87
C TRP A 185 -43.15 -6.27 -27.99
N GLN A 186 -42.62 -6.17 -29.21
CA GLN A 186 -41.28 -5.67 -29.50
C GLN A 186 -41.15 -4.18 -29.17
N ALA A 187 -42.13 -3.37 -29.60
CA ALA A 187 -42.19 -1.95 -29.25
C ALA A 187 -42.39 -1.78 -27.74
N MET A 188 -43.30 -2.57 -27.14
CA MET A 188 -43.55 -2.55 -25.70
C MET A 188 -42.29 -2.89 -24.89
N PHE A 189 -41.58 -3.97 -25.24
CA PHE A 189 -40.33 -4.35 -24.59
C PHE A 189 -39.29 -3.23 -24.64
N THR A 190 -39.15 -2.59 -25.81
CA THR A 190 -38.22 -1.47 -26.00
C THR A 190 -38.59 -0.28 -25.13
N ILE A 191 -39.88 0.10 -25.08
CA ILE A 191 -40.36 1.19 -24.22
C ILE A 191 -40.08 0.86 -22.75
N LEU A 192 -40.43 -0.35 -22.29
CA LEU A 192 -40.23 -0.76 -20.90
C LEU A 192 -38.75 -0.80 -20.53
N HIS A 193 -37.88 -1.33 -21.40
CA HIS A 193 -36.44 -1.40 -21.16
C HIS A 193 -35.77 -0.02 -21.17
N MET A 194 -36.26 0.92 -21.98
CA MET A 194 -35.73 2.29 -22.03
C MET A 194 -36.23 3.17 -20.87
N THR A 195 -37.34 2.83 -20.23
CA THR A 195 -37.99 3.71 -19.23
C THR A 195 -37.93 3.15 -17.81
N LEU A 196 -38.25 1.87 -17.61
CA LEU A 196 -38.32 1.28 -16.27
C LEU A 196 -36.98 1.21 -15.54
N PRO A 197 -35.84 0.87 -16.18
CA PRO A 197 -34.56 0.77 -15.48
C PRO A 197 -33.96 2.12 -15.07
N VAL A 198 -34.32 3.22 -15.74
CA VAL A 198 -33.68 4.54 -15.54
C VAL A 198 -33.71 4.97 -14.08
N THR A 199 -34.90 4.99 -13.47
CA THR A 199 -35.09 5.39 -12.07
C THR A 199 -34.35 4.46 -11.08
N PRO A 200 -34.54 3.12 -11.09
CA PRO A 200 -33.86 2.24 -10.15
C PRO A 200 -32.34 2.22 -10.34
N VAL A 201 -31.84 2.27 -11.57
CA VAL A 201 -30.41 2.39 -11.86
C VAL A 201 -29.85 3.69 -11.27
N TYR A 202 -30.51 4.82 -11.52
CA TYR A 202 -30.06 6.11 -10.99
C TYR A 202 -30.08 6.17 -9.46
N CYS A 203 -31.16 5.68 -8.83
CA CYS A 203 -31.24 5.54 -7.37
C CYS A 203 -30.10 4.67 -6.82
N THR A 204 -29.78 3.56 -7.50
CA THR A 204 -28.69 2.66 -7.09
C THR A 204 -27.33 3.34 -7.21
N ILE A 205 -27.09 4.09 -8.30
CA ILE A 205 -25.88 4.91 -8.48
C ILE A 205 -25.74 5.93 -7.35
N LEU A 206 -26.83 6.62 -6.96
CA LEU A 206 -26.80 7.58 -5.85
C LEU A 206 -26.49 6.91 -4.51
N ILE A 207 -27.06 5.73 -4.24
CA ILE A 207 -26.77 4.93 -3.04
C ILE A 207 -25.30 4.51 -3.02
N LEU A 208 -24.80 3.95 -4.12
CA LEU A 208 -23.39 3.55 -4.26
C LEU A 208 -22.46 4.75 -4.11
N ARG A 209 -22.77 5.89 -4.73
CA ARG A 209 -22.02 7.14 -4.59
C ARG A 209 -21.96 7.61 -3.13
N LYS A 210 -23.10 7.60 -2.41
CA LYS A 210 -23.14 7.97 -0.99
C LYS A 210 -22.30 7.03 -0.14
N LYS A 211 -22.35 5.72 -0.40
CA LYS A 211 -21.52 4.72 0.28
C LYS A 211 -20.04 4.92 0.00
N ILE A 212 -19.65 5.08 -1.28
CA ILE A 212 -18.27 5.36 -1.70
C ILE A 212 -17.76 6.62 -0.99
N ILE A 213 -18.52 7.72 -1.02
CA ILE A 213 -18.11 8.98 -0.37
C ILE A 213 -18.00 8.78 1.15
N LYS A 214 -18.91 8.04 1.79
CA LYS A 214 -18.84 7.77 3.23
C LYS A 214 -17.58 6.98 3.61
N GLU A 215 -17.21 5.97 2.83
CA GLU A 215 -16.00 5.19 3.07
C GLU A 215 -14.73 5.95 2.72
N LEU A 216 -14.73 6.69 1.60
CA LEU A 216 -13.63 7.60 1.31
C LEU A 216 -13.51 8.71 2.36
N ALA A 217 -14.61 9.13 2.99
CA ALA A 217 -14.61 10.09 4.09
C ALA A 217 -14.28 9.46 5.45
N SER A 218 -14.43 8.15 5.63
CA SER A 218 -13.92 7.45 6.82
C SER A 218 -12.39 7.30 6.73
N VAL A 219 -11.89 6.94 5.54
CA VAL A 219 -10.46 6.87 5.20
C VAL A 219 -9.81 8.26 5.16
N ALA A 220 -10.45 9.24 4.50
CA ALA A 220 -10.01 10.63 4.50
C ALA A 220 -10.30 11.33 5.82
N GLY A 221 -11.22 10.83 6.66
CA GLY A 221 -11.47 11.30 8.02
C GLY A 221 -10.26 11.14 8.93
N THR A 222 -9.39 10.18 8.62
CA THR A 222 -8.07 10.02 9.24
C THR A 222 -7.08 11.12 8.83
N MET A 223 -7.28 11.79 7.69
CA MET A 223 -6.47 12.92 7.20
C MET A 223 -7.11 14.31 7.43
N ALA A 224 -8.44 14.40 7.43
CA ALA A 224 -9.18 15.66 7.53
C ALA A 224 -9.37 16.16 8.97
N LYS A 225 -9.21 15.28 9.98
CA LYS A 225 -9.14 15.64 11.40
C LYS A 225 -7.75 16.09 11.88
N MET A 226 -6.77 16.17 11.00
CA MET A 226 -5.43 16.62 11.36
C MET A 226 -5.43 18.11 11.65
N SER A 227 -4.94 18.48 12.83
CA SER A 227 -4.74 19.88 13.19
C SER A 227 -3.86 20.58 12.16
N HIS A 228 -3.96 21.92 12.05
CA HIS A 228 -3.10 22.67 11.12
C HIS A 228 -1.61 22.44 11.40
N ALA A 229 -1.24 22.20 12.67
CA ALA A 229 0.09 21.80 13.08
C ALA A 229 0.47 20.42 12.51
N THR A 230 -0.43 19.43 12.58
CA THR A 230 -0.20 18.09 12.04
C THR A 230 -0.04 18.11 10.51
N LYS A 231 -0.81 18.94 9.79
CA LYS A 231 -0.65 19.13 8.34
C LYS A 231 0.69 19.77 7.97
N ASN A 232 1.17 20.75 8.77
CA ASN A 232 2.48 21.36 8.55
C ASN A 232 3.62 20.38 8.82
N MET A 233 3.50 19.54 9.86
CA MET A 233 4.48 18.46 10.13
C MET A 233 4.53 17.44 8.98
N HIS A 234 3.40 17.14 8.33
CA HIS A 234 3.40 16.25 7.16
C HIS A 234 4.14 16.83 5.96
N LYS A 235 4.19 18.16 5.82
CA LYS A 235 4.99 18.82 4.79
C LYS A 235 6.50 18.78 5.05
N GLN A 236 6.90 18.38 6.25
CA GLN A 236 8.30 18.34 6.70
C GLN A 236 8.85 16.92 6.74
N LEU A 237 8.06 15.95 6.27
CA LEU A 237 8.52 14.60 6.05
C LEU A 237 9.51 14.63 4.88
N LEU A 238 10.73 14.16 5.14
CA LEU A 238 11.73 13.98 4.11
C LEU A 238 11.93 12.49 3.94
N ARG A 239 11.56 12.00 2.76
CA ARG A 239 11.60 10.58 2.40
C ARG A 239 12.76 10.32 1.46
N LYS A 240 13.25 9.09 1.44
CA LYS A 240 14.27 8.64 0.50
C LYS A 240 15.56 9.49 0.55
N VAL A 241 16.05 9.83 1.75
CA VAL A 241 17.35 10.50 1.90
C VAL A 241 18.46 9.45 1.76
N PRO A 242 19.28 9.47 0.70
CA PRO A 242 20.33 8.46 0.51
C PRO A 242 21.44 8.65 1.53
N TYR A 243 21.69 7.60 2.32
CA TYR A 243 22.80 7.60 3.28
C TYR A 243 24.00 6.80 2.79
N ALA A 244 23.83 5.97 1.76
CA ALA A 244 24.89 5.18 1.12
C ALA A 244 24.72 5.16 -0.40
N ALA A 245 25.76 4.75 -1.12
CA ALA A 245 25.67 4.45 -2.55
C ALA A 245 24.74 3.24 -2.78
N PRO A 246 24.03 3.18 -3.91
CA PRO A 246 23.22 2.02 -4.27
C PRO A 246 24.07 0.74 -4.26
N PRO A 247 23.71 -0.30 -3.48
CA PRO A 247 24.51 -1.53 -3.36
C PRO A 247 24.28 -2.48 -4.54
N ILE A 248 24.41 -1.97 -5.76
CA ILE A 248 24.16 -2.68 -7.03
C ILE A 248 25.47 -3.02 -7.74
N GLY A 249 25.44 -4.02 -8.62
CA GLY A 249 26.60 -4.45 -9.39
C GLY A 249 27.75 -4.89 -8.48
N ASP A 250 28.92 -4.27 -8.62
CA ASP A 250 30.10 -4.59 -7.82
C ASP A 250 29.92 -4.29 -6.32
N LEU A 251 28.99 -3.41 -5.96
CA LEU A 251 28.65 -3.10 -4.57
C LEU A 251 27.66 -4.11 -3.95
N ARG A 252 27.12 -5.04 -4.74
CA ARG A 252 26.32 -6.14 -4.18
C ARG A 252 27.22 -7.01 -3.30
N PHE A 253 26.72 -7.30 -2.09
CA PHE A 253 27.41 -7.99 -0.99
C PHE A 253 28.62 -7.25 -0.38
N ALA A 254 28.96 -6.05 -0.85
CA ALA A 254 30.06 -5.27 -0.32
C ALA A 254 29.61 -4.34 0.83
N TYR A 255 30.56 -3.83 1.61
CA TYR A 255 30.31 -2.77 2.59
C TYR A 255 29.61 -1.56 1.97
N PRO A 256 28.69 -0.89 2.70
CA PRO A 256 28.08 0.36 2.23
C PRO A 256 29.17 1.39 1.91
N GLN A 257 28.99 2.12 0.81
CA GLN A 257 29.91 3.15 0.35
C GLN A 257 29.29 4.54 0.46
N PRO A 258 30.10 5.62 0.45
CA PRO A 258 29.57 6.98 0.49
C PRO A 258 28.53 7.26 -0.59
N PRO A 259 27.43 7.97 -0.26
CA PRO A 259 26.37 8.26 -1.21
C PRO A 259 26.91 9.07 -2.39
N ILE A 260 26.35 8.80 -3.57
CA ILE A 260 26.71 9.52 -4.80
C ILE A 260 26.27 10.97 -4.63
N LYS A 261 27.22 11.92 -4.72
CA LYS A 261 26.92 13.35 -4.62
C LYS A 261 26.06 13.79 -5.82
N TRP A 262 25.06 14.62 -5.56
CA TRP A 262 24.22 15.24 -6.58
C TRP A 262 24.37 16.77 -6.57
N ASN A 263 24.02 17.40 -7.69
CA ASN A 263 23.94 18.86 -7.79
C ASN A 263 22.47 19.30 -7.71
N GLY A 264 22.20 20.40 -7.01
CA GLY A 264 20.84 20.93 -6.87
C GLY A 264 20.06 20.30 -5.73
N VAL A 265 18.73 20.32 -5.84
CA VAL A 265 17.80 19.87 -4.78
C VAL A 265 17.42 18.40 -5.02
N TRP A 266 17.57 17.57 -3.99
CA TRP A 266 17.07 16.20 -4.01
C TRP A 266 15.57 16.19 -3.70
N ASP A 267 14.79 15.50 -4.53
CA ASP A 267 13.36 15.34 -4.28
C ASP A 267 13.12 14.24 -3.23
N ALA A 268 12.79 14.68 -2.03
CA ALA A 268 12.50 13.84 -0.86
C ALA A 268 11.00 13.77 -0.53
N THR A 269 10.11 14.01 -1.50
CA THR A 269 8.65 14.07 -1.23
C THR A 269 7.96 12.71 -1.28
N GLU A 270 8.54 11.72 -1.96
CA GLU A 270 8.01 10.37 -2.12
C GLU A 270 8.90 9.31 -1.48
N PHE A 271 8.30 8.20 -1.04
CA PHE A 271 9.08 7.07 -0.53
C PHE A 271 9.91 6.43 -1.66
N GLY A 272 11.13 6.02 -1.30
CA GLY A 272 11.91 5.12 -2.13
C GLY A 272 11.32 3.71 -2.15
N PRO A 273 11.89 2.82 -2.99
CA PRO A 273 11.57 1.40 -2.91
C PRO A 273 12.01 0.83 -1.56
N GLY A 274 11.31 -0.21 -1.09
CA GLY A 274 11.81 -1.07 -0.02
C GLY A 274 12.99 -1.91 -0.49
N CYS A 275 13.77 -2.44 0.44
CA CYS A 275 14.82 -3.41 0.11
C CYS A 275 14.23 -4.71 -0.43
N MET A 276 15.01 -5.43 -1.24
CA MET A 276 14.61 -6.70 -1.85
C MET A 276 14.18 -7.73 -0.80
N GLU A 277 12.88 -8.03 -0.76
CA GLU A 277 12.30 -9.03 0.12
C GLU A 277 11.09 -9.71 -0.54
N ASN A 278 10.87 -10.97 -0.20
CA ASN A 278 9.75 -11.78 -0.67
C ASN A 278 9.55 -12.95 0.28
N SER A 279 9.35 -12.70 1.58
CA SER A 279 9.15 -13.78 2.54
C SER A 279 7.69 -14.26 2.60
N SER A 280 7.49 -15.55 2.76
CA SER A 280 6.19 -16.16 3.05
C SER A 280 5.65 -15.80 4.44
N SER A 281 6.53 -15.34 5.35
CA SER A 281 6.25 -15.01 6.74
C SER A 281 5.52 -13.66 6.94
N THR A 282 5.36 -12.86 5.89
CA THR A 282 4.60 -11.60 5.93
C THR A 282 3.63 -11.47 4.74
N LYS A 283 2.59 -10.67 4.92
CA LYS A 283 1.68 -10.24 3.85
C LYS A 283 1.79 -8.74 3.56
N ASN A 284 2.56 -8.02 4.38
CA ASN A 284 2.71 -6.57 4.32
C ASN A 284 4.01 -6.21 3.62
N HIS A 285 4.08 -6.51 2.32
CA HIS A 285 5.24 -6.20 1.48
C HIS A 285 5.18 -4.75 1.00
N PRO A 286 6.33 -4.07 0.84
CA PRO A 286 6.37 -2.78 0.15
C PRO A 286 5.90 -2.92 -1.31
N GLU A 287 5.19 -1.92 -1.83
CA GLU A 287 4.64 -1.96 -3.19
C GLU A 287 5.71 -2.03 -4.27
N VAL A 288 6.87 -1.41 -4.01
CA VAL A 288 8.02 -1.39 -4.91
C VAL A 288 9.26 -1.81 -4.12
N ILE A 289 10.01 -2.77 -4.66
CA ILE A 289 11.28 -3.25 -4.12
C ILE A 289 12.44 -3.01 -5.08
N SER A 290 13.62 -2.76 -4.53
CA SER A 290 14.86 -2.60 -5.28
C SER A 290 16.09 -2.93 -4.42
N GLU A 291 17.22 -3.22 -5.08
CA GLU A 291 18.53 -3.25 -4.42
C GLU A 291 19.01 -1.84 -4.05
N ASP A 292 18.65 -0.83 -4.85
CA ASP A 292 18.85 0.57 -4.51
C ASP A 292 17.83 0.98 -3.44
N CYS A 293 18.11 0.64 -2.18
CA CYS A 293 17.18 0.80 -1.08
C CYS A 293 17.76 1.48 0.18
N LEU A 294 19.06 1.84 0.19
CA LEU A 294 19.74 2.38 1.37
C LEU A 294 19.40 3.86 1.61
N PHE A 295 18.19 4.09 2.09
CA PHE A 295 17.63 5.41 2.40
C PHE A 295 17.17 5.54 3.86
N LEU A 296 17.12 6.79 4.33
CA LEU A 296 16.49 7.20 5.58
C LEU A 296 15.21 8.01 5.29
N ASN A 297 14.19 7.82 6.12
CA ASN A 297 13.01 8.69 6.13
C ASN A 297 12.95 9.46 7.45
N PHE A 298 12.96 10.80 7.38
CA PHE A 298 12.94 11.71 8.51
C PHE A 298 11.54 12.29 8.75
N TYR A 299 11.10 12.21 10.00
CA TYR A 299 9.89 12.83 10.52
C TYR A 299 10.31 13.90 11.53
N THR A 300 10.05 15.18 11.23
CA THR A 300 10.42 16.33 12.08
C THR A 300 9.30 17.38 12.12
N ASN A 301 9.50 18.45 12.89
CA ASN A 301 8.56 19.58 13.01
C ASN A 301 9.29 20.95 12.94
N ASP A 302 8.51 22.03 12.76
CA ASP A 302 9.06 23.39 12.61
C ASP A 302 9.87 23.82 13.84
N TYR A 303 9.44 23.38 15.01
CA TYR A 303 10.11 23.66 16.27
C TYR A 303 11.52 23.07 16.26
N CYS A 304 11.68 21.80 15.92
CA CYS A 304 12.97 21.11 15.83
C CYS A 304 13.85 21.75 14.75
N LEU A 305 13.32 22.00 13.55
CA LEU A 305 14.07 22.65 12.47
C LEU A 305 14.62 24.03 12.87
N LYS A 306 13.83 24.79 13.65
CA LYS A 306 14.22 26.12 14.13
C LYS A 306 15.23 26.07 15.28
N HIS A 307 15.04 25.19 16.27
CA HIS A 307 15.86 25.15 17.49
C HIS A 307 17.09 24.26 17.37
N LYS A 308 17.09 23.29 16.44
CA LYS A 308 18.20 22.37 16.16
C LYS A 308 18.75 21.64 17.39
N ASN A 309 17.85 21.25 18.30
CA ASN A 309 18.21 20.64 19.57
C ASN A 309 17.23 19.54 20.02
N CYS A 310 16.36 19.04 19.13
CA CYS A 310 15.43 17.96 19.49
C CYS A 310 16.15 16.61 19.63
N SER A 311 15.67 15.77 20.52
CA SER A 311 16.09 14.37 20.59
C SER A 311 15.62 13.62 19.34
N ALA A 312 16.43 12.66 18.88
CA ALA A 312 16.14 11.87 17.70
C ALA A 312 16.11 10.37 18.00
N VAL A 313 15.34 9.65 17.21
CA VAL A 313 15.22 8.20 17.26
C VAL A 313 15.67 7.63 15.92
N PHE A 314 16.63 6.71 15.97
CA PHE A 314 17.02 5.88 14.83
C PHE A 314 16.33 4.54 14.95
N TYR A 315 15.33 4.30 14.11
CA TYR A 315 14.51 3.11 14.16
C TYR A 315 14.98 2.00 13.22
N ILE A 316 15.18 0.82 13.79
CA ILE A 316 15.55 -0.43 13.11
C ILE A 316 14.32 -1.32 13.06
N HIS A 317 13.77 -1.50 11.85
CA HIS A 317 12.59 -2.34 11.67
C HIS A 317 12.88 -3.82 11.98
N GLY A 318 11.81 -4.55 12.33
CA GLY A 318 11.85 -6.00 12.56
C GLY A 318 11.87 -6.81 11.26
N GLY A 319 11.24 -7.99 11.27
CA GLY A 319 11.13 -8.84 10.09
C GLY A 319 12.29 -9.81 9.89
N ALA A 320 12.93 -10.21 11.00
CA ALA A 320 14.03 -11.18 11.02
C ALA A 320 15.25 -10.77 10.17
N MET A 321 15.33 -9.50 9.76
CA MET A 321 16.29 -9.02 8.74
C MET A 321 16.15 -9.71 7.36
N ALA A 322 15.01 -10.37 7.12
CA ALA A 322 14.67 -11.06 5.89
C ALA A 322 13.51 -10.40 5.12
N PHE A 323 12.67 -9.64 5.81
CA PHE A 323 11.52 -8.91 5.27
C PHE A 323 11.22 -7.65 6.09
N ASP A 324 10.09 -7.00 5.79
CA ASP A 324 9.65 -5.71 6.36
C ASP A 324 10.39 -4.51 5.74
N SER A 325 9.96 -3.28 6.04
CA SER A 325 10.53 -2.10 5.40
C SER A 325 10.18 -0.80 6.14
N PRO A 326 11.03 0.25 6.08
CA PRO A 326 10.70 1.56 6.62
C PRO A 326 9.58 2.30 5.86
N VAL A 327 9.04 1.75 4.78
CA VAL A 327 8.00 2.40 3.94
C VAL A 327 6.58 1.89 4.20
N VAL A 328 6.40 0.95 5.13
CA VAL A 328 5.08 0.33 5.41
C VAL A 328 4.33 0.98 6.59
N PHE A 329 4.92 1.99 7.24
CA PHE A 329 4.34 2.67 8.39
C PHE A 329 3.32 3.75 7.99
N ARG A 330 2.31 3.99 8.84
CA ARG A 330 1.31 5.05 8.62
C ARG A 330 1.83 6.40 9.11
N ASP A 331 2.03 7.35 8.20
CA ASP A 331 2.59 8.68 8.51
C ASP A 331 1.88 9.41 9.64
N ASN A 332 0.53 9.38 9.65
CA ASN A 332 -0.27 10.11 10.63
C ASN A 332 0.10 9.73 12.07
N ARG A 333 0.29 8.43 12.34
CA ARG A 333 0.64 7.94 13.68
C ARG A 333 2.07 8.24 14.04
N MET A 334 2.99 8.10 13.09
CA MET A 334 4.38 8.46 13.28
C MET A 334 4.53 9.94 13.66
N VAL A 335 3.87 10.84 12.92
CA VAL A 335 3.87 12.28 13.21
C VAL A 335 3.24 12.60 14.56
N GLU A 336 2.11 11.96 14.89
CA GLU A 336 1.40 12.18 16.15
C GLU A 336 2.18 11.67 17.37
N ASN A 337 2.92 10.57 17.23
CA ASN A 337 3.61 9.95 18.35
C ASN A 337 4.98 10.56 18.62
N PHE A 338 5.68 11.08 17.60
CA PHE A 338 7.05 11.59 17.72
C PHE A 338 7.17 13.10 17.40
N PRO A 339 7.07 13.60 16.14
CA PRO A 339 7.15 15.03 15.85
C PRO A 339 6.21 15.92 16.65
N SER A 340 4.97 15.50 16.95
CA SER A 340 4.06 16.33 17.76
C SER A 340 4.55 16.55 19.20
N LYS A 341 5.46 15.69 19.65
CA LYS A 341 6.13 15.71 20.95
C LYS A 341 7.57 16.18 20.83
N ASP A 342 7.95 16.91 19.78
CA ASP A 342 9.32 17.44 19.55
C ASP A 342 10.42 16.35 19.57
N VAL A 343 10.10 15.18 19.02
CA VAL A 343 11.04 14.09 18.79
C VAL A 343 11.16 13.85 17.30
N ILE A 344 12.39 13.79 16.80
CA ILE A 344 12.66 13.42 15.41
C ILE A 344 12.65 11.91 15.30
N MET A 345 11.89 11.37 14.36
CA MET A 345 11.84 9.94 14.09
C MET A 345 12.48 9.64 12.75
N ILE A 346 13.42 8.70 12.72
CA ILE A 346 14.23 8.35 11.56
C ILE A 346 14.03 6.87 11.28
N LEU A 347 13.40 6.54 10.15
CA LEU A 347 13.22 5.16 9.71
C LEU A 347 14.36 4.77 8.77
N ALA A 348 15.11 3.72 9.13
CA ALA A 348 16.24 3.26 8.34
C ALA A 348 15.91 2.02 7.51
N ALA A 349 16.26 2.06 6.23
CA ALA A 349 16.33 0.88 5.38
C ALA A 349 17.72 0.26 5.50
N TYR A 350 17.80 -1.07 5.51
CA TYR A 350 19.05 -1.83 5.47
C TYR A 350 18.84 -3.08 4.60
N ARG A 351 19.91 -3.62 4.00
CA ARG A 351 19.76 -4.78 3.10
C ARG A 351 19.23 -6.00 3.84
N LEU A 352 18.34 -6.73 3.18
CA LEU A 352 17.63 -7.88 3.75
C LEU A 352 17.98 -9.17 3.01
N ASN A 353 17.67 -10.30 3.66
CA ASN A 353 17.59 -11.60 3.01
C ASN A 353 18.94 -11.98 2.34
N VAL A 354 18.93 -12.68 1.21
CA VAL A 354 20.12 -13.10 0.45
C VAL A 354 21.04 -11.94 0.05
N PHE A 355 20.55 -10.69 0.02
CA PHE A 355 21.37 -9.53 -0.32
C PHE A 355 22.32 -9.11 0.81
N SER A 356 22.13 -9.64 2.02
CA SER A 356 22.94 -9.31 3.20
C SER A 356 23.30 -10.49 4.10
N HIS A 357 22.70 -11.66 3.91
CA HIS A 357 22.88 -12.84 4.79
C HIS A 357 23.57 -14.04 4.14
N LEU A 358 24.05 -13.92 2.88
CA LEU A 358 24.91 -14.95 2.29
C LEU A 358 26.27 -14.96 2.97
N VAL A 359 26.80 -16.15 3.22
CA VAL A 359 28.07 -16.38 3.91
C VAL A 359 28.93 -17.32 3.09
N PHE A 360 29.99 -16.77 2.49
CA PHE A 360 30.88 -17.51 1.58
C PHE A 360 32.08 -18.15 2.28
N GLY A 361 32.23 -17.96 3.60
CA GLY A 361 33.32 -18.52 4.41
C GLY A 361 34.63 -17.77 4.37
N ASP A 362 34.74 -16.73 3.55
CA ASP A 362 35.86 -15.79 3.55
C ASP A 362 35.35 -14.36 3.74
N ASP A 363 35.44 -13.87 5.00
CA ASP A 363 34.96 -12.53 5.37
C ASP A 363 35.80 -11.41 4.73
N SER A 364 36.99 -11.72 4.20
CA SER A 364 37.80 -10.73 3.49
C SER A 364 37.22 -10.39 2.10
N VAL A 365 36.39 -11.28 1.55
CA VAL A 365 35.72 -11.09 0.25
C VAL A 365 34.30 -10.56 0.44
N VAL A 366 33.50 -11.22 1.29
CA VAL A 366 32.13 -10.80 1.62
C VAL A 366 31.97 -10.82 3.14
N PRO A 367 31.75 -9.66 3.78
CA PRO A 367 31.64 -9.62 5.22
C PRO A 367 30.32 -10.25 5.68
N ARG A 368 30.40 -11.11 6.69
CA ARG A 368 29.23 -11.49 7.48
C ARG A 368 28.64 -10.26 8.20
N ASN A 369 27.40 -10.36 8.66
CA ASN A 369 26.71 -9.28 9.37
C ASN A 369 26.56 -7.99 8.55
N LEU A 370 26.44 -8.10 7.23
CA LEU A 370 26.30 -6.96 6.33
C LEU A 370 25.18 -5.95 6.71
N PRO A 371 23.99 -6.38 7.21
CA PRO A 371 22.95 -5.44 7.65
C PRO A 371 23.40 -4.50 8.77
N ILE A 372 24.30 -4.98 9.65
CA ILE A 372 24.80 -4.18 10.77
C ILE A 372 25.66 -3.04 10.25
N TYR A 373 26.48 -3.28 9.22
CA TYR A 373 27.28 -2.24 8.59
C TYR A 373 26.41 -1.19 7.90
N ASP A 374 25.31 -1.58 7.25
CA ASP A 374 24.33 -0.64 6.69
C ASP A 374 23.75 0.28 7.79
N ILE A 375 23.34 -0.32 8.91
CA ILE A 375 22.77 0.40 10.05
C ILE A 375 23.79 1.35 10.70
N LEU A 376 25.03 0.92 10.89
CA LEU A 376 26.11 1.76 11.43
C LEU A 376 26.42 2.93 10.50
N TYR A 377 26.47 2.68 9.19
CA TYR A 377 26.69 3.73 8.20
C TYR A 377 25.55 4.75 8.21
N GLY A 378 24.31 4.30 8.38
CA GLY A 378 23.16 5.17 8.59
C GLY A 378 23.24 5.98 9.89
N LEU A 379 23.69 5.38 10.99
CA LEU A 379 23.90 6.07 12.27
C LEU A 379 25.00 7.14 12.18
N GLU A 380 26.11 6.85 11.49
CA GLU A 380 27.17 7.82 11.21
C GLU A 380 26.64 9.00 10.37
N PHE A 381 25.88 8.71 9.31
CA PHE A 381 25.22 9.74 8.51
C PHE A 381 24.31 10.62 9.38
N VAL A 382 23.48 10.01 10.22
CA VAL A 382 22.61 10.74 11.15
C VAL A 382 23.44 11.59 12.10
N ASN A 383 24.51 11.05 12.70
CA ASN A 383 25.35 11.82 13.61
C ASN A 383 25.91 13.10 12.95
N HIS A 384 26.34 13.00 11.69
CA HIS A 384 26.89 14.13 10.93
C HIS A 384 25.82 15.15 10.49
N GLU A 385 24.66 14.66 10.06
CA GLU A 385 23.65 15.49 9.38
C GLU A 385 22.45 15.88 10.25
N LEU A 386 22.27 15.28 11.42
CA LEU A 386 21.04 15.42 12.22
C LEU A 386 20.71 16.88 12.60
N ARG A 387 21.73 17.73 12.77
CA ARG A 387 21.51 19.18 13.00
C ARG A 387 20.78 19.87 11.84
N ASN A 388 20.95 19.40 10.60
CA ASN A 388 20.24 19.91 9.43
C ASN A 388 18.75 19.52 9.45
N PHE A 389 18.41 18.43 10.12
CA PHE A 389 17.03 17.95 10.32
C PHE A 389 16.39 18.45 11.63
N GLY A 390 17.10 19.29 12.40
CA GLY A 390 16.61 19.91 13.62
C GLY A 390 16.96 19.17 14.93
N GLY A 391 17.78 18.14 14.86
CA GLY A 391 18.10 17.30 16.00
C GLY A 391 19.44 17.60 16.65
N ASN A 392 19.63 17.03 17.85
CA ASN A 392 20.87 17.06 18.60
C ASN A 392 21.63 15.72 18.43
N PRO A 393 22.81 15.70 17.80
CA PRO A 393 23.65 14.50 17.67
C PRO A 393 24.06 13.86 19.00
N ASN A 394 24.00 14.61 20.11
CA ASN A 394 24.29 14.11 21.46
C ASN A 394 23.03 13.60 22.20
N SER A 395 21.89 13.50 21.50
CA SER A 395 20.64 12.95 22.05
C SER A 395 19.95 12.07 20.99
N VAL A 396 20.60 10.97 20.65
CA VAL A 396 20.10 9.95 19.72
C VAL A 396 19.75 8.67 20.48
N THR A 397 18.58 8.12 20.21
CA THR A 397 18.11 6.85 20.76
C THR A 397 18.04 5.82 19.64
N VAL A 398 18.70 4.67 19.80
CA VAL A 398 18.48 3.53 18.91
C VAL A 398 17.27 2.77 19.39
N PHE A 399 16.32 2.54 18.49
CA PHE A 399 15.06 1.87 18.82
C PHE A 399 14.82 0.78 17.78
N GLY A 400 14.55 -0.46 18.19
CA GLY A 400 14.09 -1.49 17.27
C GLY A 400 12.97 -2.36 17.80
N HIS A 401 12.31 -3.07 16.87
CA HIS A 401 11.30 -4.09 17.16
C HIS A 401 11.78 -5.48 16.71
N SER A 402 11.44 -6.55 17.43
CA SER A 402 11.76 -7.93 17.03
C SER A 402 13.27 -8.11 16.79
N SER A 403 13.69 -8.58 15.62
CA SER A 403 15.11 -8.66 15.24
C SER A 403 15.84 -7.32 15.30
N GLY A 404 15.16 -6.21 14.99
CA GLY A 404 15.69 -4.86 15.14
C GLY A 404 15.88 -4.47 16.61
N GLY A 405 14.98 -4.93 17.50
CA GLY A 405 15.10 -4.73 18.95
C GLY A 405 16.27 -5.51 19.53
N ASN A 406 16.45 -6.76 19.10
CA ASN A 406 17.63 -7.57 19.45
C ASN A 406 18.94 -6.89 18.99
N LEU A 407 18.97 -6.34 17.77
CA LEU A 407 20.15 -5.63 17.28
C LEU A 407 20.42 -4.33 18.06
N ALA A 408 19.37 -3.57 18.39
CA ALA A 408 19.50 -2.36 19.22
C ALA A 408 20.14 -2.67 20.58
N LEU A 409 19.70 -3.75 21.23
CA LEU A 409 20.28 -4.24 22.48
C LEU A 409 21.72 -4.75 22.28
N ALA A 410 21.98 -5.54 21.23
CA ALA A 410 23.31 -6.05 20.94
C ALA A 410 24.34 -4.92 20.76
N MET A 411 23.96 -3.84 20.07
CA MET A 411 24.80 -2.65 19.93
C MET A 411 25.00 -1.90 21.26
N ALA A 412 24.01 -1.92 22.16
CA ALA A 412 24.12 -1.29 23.49
C ALA A 412 25.23 -1.93 24.35
N PHE A 413 25.38 -3.25 24.25
CA PHE A 413 26.37 -4.04 25.00
C PHE A 413 27.69 -4.26 24.25
N SER A 414 27.80 -3.76 23.02
CA SER A 414 29.03 -3.86 22.24
C SER A 414 29.99 -2.71 22.54
N LYS A 415 31.24 -3.05 22.92
CA LYS A 415 32.33 -2.06 22.99
C LYS A 415 32.87 -1.62 21.63
N ASN A 416 32.64 -2.41 20.58
CA ASN A 416 33.20 -2.15 19.25
C ASN A 416 32.38 -1.12 18.47
N ILE A 417 31.07 -1.06 18.74
CA ILE A 417 30.13 -0.26 17.95
C ILE A 417 30.23 1.23 18.28
N ASP A 418 30.20 1.58 19.57
CA ASP A 418 30.22 2.99 20.00
C ASP A 418 30.92 3.13 21.37
N PRO A 419 32.24 2.85 21.44
CA PRO A 419 32.99 2.84 22.70
C PRO A 419 32.95 4.19 23.42
N GLU A 420 32.83 5.27 22.67
CA GLU A 420 32.82 6.63 23.19
C GLU A 420 31.42 7.22 23.41
N GLN A 421 30.35 6.48 23.09
CA GLN A 421 28.96 6.93 23.14
C GLN A 421 28.67 8.17 22.27
N ARG A 422 29.32 8.26 21.11
CA ARG A 422 29.18 9.36 20.15
C ARG A 422 27.98 9.18 19.23
N LEU A 423 27.63 7.94 18.86
CA LEU A 423 26.59 7.66 17.85
C LEU A 423 25.18 7.71 18.44
N PHE A 424 25.01 7.17 19.64
CA PHE A 424 23.73 7.19 20.36
C PHE A 424 23.97 7.27 21.86
N GLN A 425 22.91 7.56 22.63
CA GLN A 425 22.96 7.71 24.08
C GLN A 425 21.99 6.76 24.79
N ARG A 426 20.89 6.38 24.14
CA ARG A 426 19.83 5.54 24.73
C ARG A 426 19.41 4.42 23.79
N VAL A 427 18.78 3.39 24.34
CA VAL A 427 18.32 2.23 23.59
C VAL A 427 16.89 1.85 23.95
N ILE A 428 16.09 1.48 22.95
CA ILE A 428 14.77 0.90 23.12
C ILE A 428 14.72 -0.45 22.40
N GLY A 429 14.48 -1.52 23.15
CA GLY A 429 14.22 -2.86 22.63
C GLY A 429 12.74 -3.22 22.77
N MET A 430 12.00 -3.24 21.67
CA MET A 430 10.60 -3.70 21.65
C MET A 430 10.51 -5.14 21.18
N SER A 431 9.94 -6.02 22.00
CA SER A 431 9.73 -7.45 21.71
C SER A 431 10.95 -8.10 21.06
N PRO A 432 12.17 -7.97 21.62
CA PRO A 432 13.37 -8.49 20.96
C PRO A 432 13.27 -10.01 20.79
N SER A 433 13.71 -10.51 19.63
CA SER A 433 13.73 -11.94 19.32
C SER A 433 15.15 -12.50 19.44
N SER A 434 15.31 -13.69 20.05
CA SER A 434 16.56 -14.47 19.96
C SER A 434 16.47 -15.47 18.79
N GLY A 435 17.57 -15.60 18.06
CA GLY A 435 17.72 -16.57 16.99
C GLY A 435 19.21 -16.79 16.73
N SER A 436 19.73 -17.92 17.18
CA SER A 436 21.14 -18.28 16.98
C SER A 436 21.30 -19.15 15.74
N TYR A 437 22.15 -18.72 14.81
CA TYR A 437 22.48 -19.46 13.60
C TYR A 437 23.95 -19.83 13.60
N THR A 438 24.25 -21.11 13.34
CA THR A 438 25.63 -21.54 13.19
C THR A 438 26.19 -21.07 11.85
N LEU A 439 27.50 -20.79 11.83
CA LEU A 439 28.21 -20.39 10.61
C LEU A 439 28.05 -21.45 9.51
N GLU A 440 28.23 -22.72 9.89
CA GLU A 440 28.10 -23.88 9.01
C GLU A 440 26.73 -23.94 8.33
N LYS A 441 25.65 -23.73 9.10
CA LYS A 441 24.28 -23.75 8.55
C LYS A 441 24.07 -22.64 7.50
N LYS A 442 24.55 -21.42 7.77
CA LYS A 442 24.44 -20.32 6.80
C LYS A 442 25.31 -20.53 5.56
N GLN A 443 26.48 -21.14 5.71
CA GLN A 443 27.33 -21.51 4.58
C GLN A 443 26.65 -22.57 3.71
N ASN A 444 26.04 -23.59 4.31
CA ASN A 444 25.26 -24.59 3.57
C ASN A 444 24.10 -23.97 2.80
N ASN A 445 23.34 -23.06 3.44
CA ASN A 445 22.27 -22.33 2.75
C ASN A 445 22.80 -21.47 1.59
N THR A 446 23.97 -20.85 1.76
CA THR A 446 24.64 -20.07 0.72
C THR A 446 25.05 -20.95 -0.46
N ASN A 447 25.61 -22.13 -0.19
CA ASN A 447 26.02 -23.08 -1.22
C ASN A 447 24.84 -23.53 -2.08
N ILE A 448 23.66 -23.76 -1.48
CA ILE A 448 22.43 -24.11 -2.22
C ILE A 448 22.06 -22.99 -3.21
N ILE A 449 22.12 -21.72 -2.78
CA ILE A 449 21.83 -20.57 -3.67
C ILE A 449 22.88 -20.46 -4.78
N VAL A 450 24.16 -20.68 -4.46
CA VAL A 450 25.26 -20.67 -5.44
C VAL A 450 25.08 -21.76 -6.49
N GLU A 451 24.65 -22.95 -6.09
CA GLU A 451 24.32 -24.06 -6.99
C GLU A 451 23.11 -23.74 -7.87
N MET A 452 22.01 -23.23 -7.30
CA MET A 452 20.82 -22.80 -8.05
C MET A 452 21.13 -21.71 -9.08
N ALA A 453 22.08 -20.83 -8.76
CA ALA A 453 22.55 -19.76 -9.64
C ALA A 453 23.60 -20.21 -10.68
N ASN A 454 24.02 -21.48 -10.69
CA ASN A 454 25.12 -22.01 -11.51
C ASN A 454 26.46 -21.24 -11.33
N CYS A 455 26.72 -20.80 -10.09
CA CYS A 455 27.90 -20.02 -9.73
C CYS A 455 28.97 -20.82 -8.97
N THR A 456 28.90 -22.15 -8.98
CA THR A 456 29.95 -23.00 -8.41
C THR A 456 31.28 -22.79 -9.13
N ARG A 457 32.31 -22.34 -8.41
CA ARG A 457 33.67 -22.06 -8.92
C ARG A 457 34.72 -22.58 -7.95
N SER A 458 36.00 -22.52 -8.34
CA SER A 458 37.11 -23.07 -7.56
C SER A 458 37.55 -22.21 -6.37
N ASN A 459 37.29 -20.90 -6.40
CA ASN A 459 37.62 -19.98 -5.30
C ASN A 459 36.48 -18.99 -5.01
N VAL A 460 36.43 -18.48 -3.78
CA VAL A 460 35.35 -17.60 -3.29
C VAL A 460 35.20 -16.30 -4.10
N PRO A 461 36.27 -15.56 -4.46
CA PRO A 461 36.14 -14.37 -5.30
C PRO A 461 35.41 -14.62 -6.63
N GLU A 462 35.73 -15.71 -7.34
CA GLU A 462 35.04 -16.07 -8.58
C GLU A 462 33.57 -16.44 -8.39
N ILE A 463 33.22 -17.09 -7.26
CA ILE A 463 31.83 -17.37 -6.88
C ILE A 463 31.09 -16.04 -6.71
N VAL A 464 31.65 -15.11 -5.92
CA VAL A 464 31.03 -13.82 -5.62
C VAL A 464 30.86 -12.98 -6.90
N ASP A 465 31.87 -12.94 -7.76
CA ASP A 465 31.79 -12.22 -9.05
C ASP A 465 30.75 -12.82 -9.99
N CYS A 466 30.51 -14.14 -9.94
CA CYS A 466 29.38 -14.76 -10.63
C CYS A 466 28.05 -14.33 -10.01
N MET A 467 27.92 -14.41 -8.67
CA MET A 467 26.70 -14.07 -7.93
C MET A 467 26.29 -12.60 -8.11
N ARG A 468 27.25 -11.68 -8.26
CA ARG A 468 26.99 -10.26 -8.57
C ARG A 468 26.32 -10.03 -9.93
N LYS A 469 26.48 -10.96 -10.88
CA LYS A 469 25.92 -10.87 -12.24
C LYS A 469 24.54 -11.51 -12.37
N VAL A 470 24.10 -12.27 -11.37
CA VAL A 470 22.77 -12.90 -11.36
C VAL A 470 21.70 -11.81 -11.24
N ASP A 471 20.55 -11.98 -11.90
CA ASP A 471 19.43 -11.05 -11.73
C ASP A 471 18.93 -11.05 -10.27
N ALA A 472 18.62 -9.87 -9.75
CA ALA A 472 18.22 -9.71 -8.35
C ALA A 472 16.91 -10.43 -8.03
N PHE A 473 15.93 -10.41 -8.95
CA PHE A 473 14.67 -11.11 -8.75
C PHE A 473 14.84 -12.63 -8.83
N GLU A 474 15.80 -13.13 -9.62
CA GLU A 474 16.15 -14.55 -9.60
C GLU A 474 16.78 -14.98 -8.26
N LEU A 475 17.72 -14.20 -7.71
CA LEU A 475 18.25 -14.48 -6.36
C LEU A 475 17.16 -14.48 -5.30
N LEU A 476 16.25 -13.52 -5.38
CA LEU A 476 15.11 -13.43 -4.47
C LEU A 476 14.14 -14.62 -4.65
N ARG A 477 13.96 -15.10 -5.89
CA ARG A 477 13.18 -16.31 -6.19
C ARG A 477 13.79 -17.55 -5.58
N TYR A 478 15.12 -17.73 -5.66
CA TYR A 478 15.81 -18.87 -5.02
C TYR A 478 15.66 -18.83 -3.51
N SER A 479 15.81 -17.65 -2.89
CA SER A 479 15.54 -17.47 -1.47
C SER A 479 14.12 -17.87 -1.11
N ARG A 480 13.12 -17.43 -1.90
CA ARG A 480 11.72 -17.78 -1.68
C ARG A 480 11.46 -19.29 -1.75
N ILE A 481 12.09 -19.99 -2.71
CA ILE A 481 11.98 -21.45 -2.81
C ILE A 481 12.49 -22.10 -1.52
N MET A 482 13.62 -21.65 -0.98
CA MET A 482 14.15 -22.18 0.28
C MET A 482 13.26 -21.83 1.48
N ASP A 483 12.73 -20.60 1.52
CA ASP A 483 11.78 -20.15 2.56
C ASP A 483 10.55 -21.06 2.62
N ASP A 484 9.90 -21.31 1.48
CA ASP A 484 8.69 -22.13 1.38
C ASP A 484 8.91 -23.62 1.74
N HIS A 485 10.15 -24.13 1.68
CA HIS A 485 10.49 -25.52 2.01
C HIS A 485 11.18 -25.68 3.36
N SER A 486 11.43 -24.58 4.09
CA SER A 486 12.06 -24.62 5.40
C SER A 486 11.00 -24.74 6.51
N ASN A 487 11.34 -25.44 7.59
CA ASN A 487 10.55 -25.42 8.83
C ASN A 487 10.88 -24.19 9.71
N GLU A 488 11.66 -23.24 9.19
CA GLU A 488 12.15 -22.06 9.88
C GLU A 488 11.48 -20.79 9.35
N LEU A 489 11.51 -19.71 10.14
CA LEU A 489 10.92 -18.41 9.77
C LEU A 489 11.49 -17.82 8.46
N ASN A 490 12.78 -18.07 8.20
CA ASN A 490 13.49 -17.82 6.93
C ASN A 490 14.90 -18.43 6.99
N PRO A 491 15.50 -18.94 5.90
CA PRO A 491 16.87 -19.47 5.89
C PRO A 491 17.98 -18.39 5.86
N PHE A 492 17.65 -17.13 5.55
CA PHE A 492 18.56 -15.99 5.40
C PHE A 492 18.19 -14.85 6.35
N THR A 493 18.38 -15.10 7.64
CA THR A 493 17.94 -14.26 8.77
C THR A 493 19.00 -14.24 9.87
N GLY A 494 18.83 -13.32 10.83
CA GLY A 494 19.60 -13.29 12.08
C GLY A 494 21.06 -12.85 11.91
N ILE A 495 21.72 -12.60 13.04
CA ILE A 495 23.08 -12.07 13.11
C ILE A 495 24.04 -13.07 13.73
N PHE A 496 25.33 -12.87 13.48
CA PHE A 496 26.40 -13.53 14.22
C PHE A 496 26.90 -12.61 15.34
N TRP A 497 27.15 -13.17 16.53
CA TRP A 497 27.78 -12.49 17.68
C TRP A 497 29.29 -12.30 17.48
N THR A 498 29.68 -11.82 16.31
CA THR A 498 31.06 -11.61 15.82
C THR A 498 31.17 -10.20 15.23
N PRO A 499 32.29 -9.77 14.61
CA PRO A 499 32.40 -8.40 14.14
C PRO A 499 31.26 -7.99 13.19
N PRO A 500 30.78 -6.74 13.26
CA PRO A 500 31.36 -5.64 14.04
C PRO A 500 30.90 -5.61 15.51
N LEU A 501 29.92 -6.42 15.92
CA LEU A 501 29.36 -6.38 17.27
C LEU A 501 30.36 -6.81 18.34
N PHE A 502 30.99 -7.97 18.19
CA PHE A 502 31.91 -8.52 19.19
C PHE A 502 33.16 -9.04 18.50
N SER A 503 34.29 -9.15 19.20
CA SER A 503 35.46 -9.79 18.60
C SER A 503 35.22 -11.30 18.43
N PHE A 504 36.03 -11.96 17.60
CA PHE A 504 35.92 -13.42 17.41
C PHE A 504 36.24 -14.23 18.68
N SER A 505 36.87 -13.63 19.70
CA SER A 505 37.12 -14.24 21.01
C SER A 505 36.06 -13.83 22.04
N SER A 506 35.37 -14.86 22.57
CA SER A 506 34.54 -14.87 23.79
C SER A 506 33.52 -13.72 23.95
N PHE A 507 32.43 -13.79 23.18
CA PHE A 507 31.20 -12.98 23.40
C PHE A 507 30.83 -12.85 24.89
N MET A 508 30.86 -13.96 25.64
CA MET A 508 30.55 -13.98 27.07
C MET A 508 31.52 -13.18 27.94
N GLU A 509 32.80 -13.17 27.59
CA GLU A 509 33.80 -12.37 28.29
C GLU A 509 33.60 -10.89 27.97
N GLN A 510 33.25 -10.55 26.73
CA GLN A 510 32.98 -9.16 26.32
C GLN A 510 31.71 -8.58 26.94
N LEU A 511 30.66 -9.38 27.13
CA LEU A 511 29.46 -8.97 27.87
C LEU A 511 29.77 -8.64 29.34
N GLN A 512 30.79 -9.26 29.92
CA GLN A 512 31.21 -9.03 31.31
C GLN A 512 32.16 -7.83 31.46
N GLN A 513 32.64 -7.25 30.36
CA GLN A 513 33.51 -6.09 30.42
C GLN A 513 32.73 -4.78 30.64
N ASP A 514 33.35 -3.79 31.30
CA ASP A 514 32.73 -2.47 31.55
C ASP A 514 32.47 -1.69 30.26
N VAL A 515 31.28 -1.84 29.70
CA VAL A 515 30.71 -0.94 28.68
C VAL A 515 30.15 0.28 29.40
N LYS A 516 30.38 1.48 28.85
CA LYS A 516 29.76 2.71 29.38
C LYS A 516 28.23 2.52 29.45
N PRO A 517 27.60 2.68 30.62
CA PRO A 517 26.18 2.42 30.76
C PRO A 517 25.32 3.36 29.91
N ARG A 518 24.15 2.89 29.48
CA ARG A 518 23.15 3.63 28.70
C ARG A 518 21.79 3.45 29.35
N ASP A 519 20.91 4.45 29.17
CA ASP A 519 19.49 4.28 29.49
C ASP A 519 18.90 3.28 28.49
N ILE A 520 18.22 2.24 29.00
CA ILE A 520 17.57 1.19 28.20
C ILE A 520 16.10 1.11 28.60
N LEU A 521 15.21 1.16 27.62
CA LEU A 521 13.80 0.80 27.77
C LEU A 521 13.57 -0.52 27.03
N LEU A 522 13.11 -1.53 27.73
CA LEU A 522 12.93 -2.88 27.19
C LEU A 522 11.53 -3.38 27.54
N GLY A 523 10.84 -4.00 26.59
CA GLY A 523 9.58 -4.64 26.91
C GLY A 523 9.01 -5.54 25.84
N ASN A 524 8.03 -6.33 26.27
CA ASN A 524 7.39 -7.37 25.49
C ASN A 524 5.85 -7.22 25.55
N THR A 525 5.15 -7.99 24.73
CA THR A 525 3.70 -8.15 24.72
C THR A 525 3.30 -9.42 25.48
N ASP A 526 2.09 -9.48 26.02
CA ASP A 526 1.68 -10.65 26.81
C ASP A 526 1.52 -11.95 26.01
N ARG A 527 1.41 -11.87 24.67
CA ARG A 527 1.24 -13.03 23.76
C ARG A 527 2.22 -12.97 22.58
N GLU A 528 3.50 -12.93 22.89
CA GLU A 528 4.58 -12.89 21.88
C GLU A 528 4.51 -14.04 20.87
N TYR A 529 4.23 -15.27 21.31
CA TYR A 529 4.36 -16.47 20.47
C TYR A 529 3.04 -16.99 19.87
N ASP A 530 1.95 -16.21 19.95
CA ASP A 530 0.64 -16.59 19.40
C ASP A 530 0.56 -16.35 17.87
N PHE A 531 1.38 -17.10 17.11
CA PHE A 531 1.34 -17.08 15.63
C PHE A 531 0.63 -18.33 15.06
N PRO A 532 -0.22 -18.19 14.03
CA PRO A 532 -0.86 -19.33 13.36
C PRO A 532 0.13 -20.32 12.71
N GLN A 533 1.35 -19.86 12.38
CA GLN A 533 2.41 -20.73 11.84
C GLN A 533 3.05 -21.65 12.90
N PHE A 534 2.84 -21.37 14.19
CA PHE A 534 3.24 -22.24 15.31
C PHE A 534 2.10 -23.11 15.84
N ASP A 535 0.93 -23.10 15.18
CA ASP A 535 -0.23 -23.94 15.54
C ASP A 535 -0.04 -25.43 15.14
N LYS A 536 1.08 -25.74 14.47
CA LYS A 536 1.63 -27.10 14.44
C LYS A 536 2.22 -27.40 15.83
N LYS A 537 1.34 -27.84 16.72
CA LYS A 537 1.68 -28.60 17.93
C LYS A 537 2.73 -29.65 17.55
N ASP A 538 3.97 -29.50 18.02
CA ASP A 538 4.75 -30.58 18.64
C ASP A 538 6.28 -30.37 18.63
N ASP A 539 6.86 -29.34 18.00
CA ASP A 539 8.33 -29.37 17.75
C ASP A 539 9.23 -28.39 18.54
N TRP A 540 8.68 -27.36 19.21
CA TRP A 540 9.52 -26.33 19.88
C TRP A 540 9.63 -26.46 21.40
N ARG A 541 8.85 -27.37 22.02
CA ARG A 541 8.87 -27.59 23.48
C ARG A 541 9.91 -28.61 23.95
N ASP A 542 10.57 -29.31 23.03
CA ASP A 542 11.46 -30.42 23.39
C ASP A 542 12.94 -30.01 23.54
N ASN A 543 13.29 -28.74 23.29
CA ASN A 543 14.63 -28.20 23.53
C ASN A 543 14.54 -26.97 24.44
N ASP A 544 14.15 -27.16 25.70
CA ASP A 544 14.24 -26.16 26.77
C ASP A 544 15.73 -25.88 27.09
N VAL A 545 16.41 -25.15 26.22
CA VAL A 545 17.63 -24.44 26.59
C VAL A 545 17.18 -23.09 27.12
N THR A 546 17.28 -22.91 28.42
CA THR A 546 16.98 -21.62 29.03
C THR A 546 17.93 -20.56 28.48
N MET A 547 17.48 -19.31 28.38
CA MET A 547 18.34 -18.19 28.00
C MET A 547 19.62 -18.16 28.87
N SER A 548 19.52 -18.51 30.16
CA SER A 548 20.67 -18.76 31.03
C SER A 548 21.66 -19.75 30.46
N GLU A 549 21.21 -20.93 30.03
CA GLU A 549 22.07 -21.97 29.45
C GLU A 549 22.63 -21.55 28.09
N GLU A 550 21.86 -20.82 27.26
CA GLU A 550 22.33 -20.30 25.97
C GLU A 550 23.47 -19.27 26.14
N PHE A 551 23.40 -18.45 27.19
CA PHE A 551 24.47 -17.53 27.58
C PHE A 551 25.47 -18.16 28.60
N GLY A 552 25.48 -19.48 28.80
CA GLY A 552 26.46 -20.15 29.66
C GLY A 552 26.37 -19.83 31.17
N TYR A 553 25.26 -19.26 31.62
CA TYR A 553 24.92 -19.07 33.03
C TYR A 553 24.15 -20.26 33.58
N LYS A 554 24.48 -20.67 34.81
CA LYS A 554 23.79 -21.77 35.48
C LYS A 554 22.37 -21.38 35.92
N ASN A 555 22.12 -20.09 36.14
CA ASN A 555 20.90 -19.58 36.78
C ASN A 555 20.41 -18.30 36.08
N GLN A 556 19.09 -18.16 35.88
CA GLN A 556 18.46 -16.97 35.31
C GLN A 556 18.73 -15.67 36.09
N LYS A 557 18.90 -15.77 37.42
CA LYS A 557 19.26 -14.62 38.29
C LYS A 557 20.61 -14.00 37.94
N ASP A 558 21.54 -14.77 37.40
CA ASP A 558 22.87 -14.25 37.03
C ASP A 558 22.83 -13.43 35.73
N ILE A 559 21.94 -13.77 34.79
CA ILE A 559 21.60 -12.92 33.65
C ILE A 559 20.88 -11.66 34.11
N GLN A 560 19.93 -11.79 35.04
CA GLN A 560 19.13 -10.65 35.51
C GLN A 560 20.03 -9.55 36.09
N ARG A 561 21.11 -9.91 36.81
CA ARG A 561 22.12 -8.96 37.31
C ARG A 561 22.83 -8.13 36.23
N ILE A 562 22.95 -8.64 35.01
CA ILE A 562 23.52 -7.88 33.87
C ILE A 562 22.59 -6.71 33.50
N PHE A 563 21.28 -6.94 33.62
CA PHE A 563 20.23 -5.97 33.35
C PHE A 563 19.78 -5.16 34.58
N GLU A 564 20.08 -5.59 35.82
CA GLU A 564 19.83 -4.87 37.08
C GLU A 564 20.79 -3.66 37.29
N ARG A 565 21.04 -2.89 36.23
CA ARG A 565 21.66 -1.57 36.34
C ARG A 565 20.55 -0.54 36.57
N ASP A 566 20.81 0.54 37.32
CA ASP A 566 19.86 1.65 37.60
C ASP A 566 19.34 2.42 36.36
N LEU A 567 19.59 1.87 35.16
CA LEU A 567 19.38 2.49 33.85
C LEU A 567 18.48 1.64 32.94
N VAL A 568 17.98 0.50 33.41
CA VAL A 568 17.07 -0.37 32.62
C VAL A 568 15.65 -0.25 33.14
N TYR A 569 14.74 0.18 32.26
CA TYR A 569 13.30 0.25 32.50
C TYR A 569 12.62 -0.89 31.73
N LEU A 570 11.86 -1.72 32.46
CA LEU A 570 11.12 -2.84 31.88
C LEU A 570 9.63 -2.51 31.77
N TYR A 571 9.00 -2.91 30.66
CA TYR A 571 7.54 -2.82 30.49
C TYR A 571 6.96 -4.12 29.89
N SER A 572 5.70 -4.45 30.22
CA SER A 572 4.85 -5.39 29.48
C SER A 572 3.66 -4.65 28.87
N ILE A 573 3.36 -4.87 27.59
CA ILE A 573 2.20 -4.29 26.92
C ILE A 573 1.02 -5.26 26.99
N THR A 574 0.04 -4.91 27.83
CA THR A 574 -1.29 -5.52 27.86
C THR A 574 -2.27 -4.62 27.14
N VAL A 575 -2.69 -5.01 25.93
CA VAL A 575 -3.65 -4.22 25.15
C VAL A 575 -5.09 -4.71 25.37
N PRO A 576 -6.09 -3.82 25.24
CA PRO A 576 -7.49 -4.20 25.43
C PRO A 576 -7.93 -5.35 24.52
N LYS A 577 -8.78 -6.23 25.07
CA LYS A 577 -9.47 -7.34 24.36
C LYS A 577 -8.57 -8.54 23.98
N GLY A 578 -7.44 -8.75 24.67
CA GLY A 578 -6.60 -9.94 24.48
C GLY A 578 -5.84 -9.99 23.15
N ARG A 579 -5.60 -8.81 22.56
CA ARG A 579 -4.96 -8.63 21.24
C ARG A 579 -3.46 -8.34 21.33
N SER A 580 -2.80 -8.73 22.43
CA SER A 580 -1.38 -8.45 22.73
C SER A 580 -0.41 -9.37 21.95
N THR A 581 -0.57 -9.49 20.64
CA THR A 581 0.33 -10.31 19.80
C THR A 581 1.72 -9.65 19.67
N HIS A 582 2.73 -10.38 19.15
CA HIS A 582 4.10 -9.89 18.90
C HIS A 582 4.21 -8.50 18.23
N ASN A 583 3.20 -8.09 17.47
CA ASN A 583 3.22 -6.82 16.73
C ASN A 583 2.33 -5.75 17.36
N ALA A 584 1.64 -6.04 18.46
CA ALA A 584 0.64 -5.13 19.03
C ALA A 584 1.28 -3.82 19.49
N ASP A 585 2.37 -3.90 20.24
CA ASP A 585 3.15 -2.75 20.70
C ASP A 585 3.61 -1.86 19.53
N ARG A 586 4.11 -2.47 18.45
CA ARG A 586 4.51 -1.81 17.22
C ARG A 586 3.33 -1.12 16.53
N GLN A 587 2.13 -1.68 16.57
CA GLN A 587 0.94 -1.02 16.02
C GLN A 587 0.54 0.20 16.87
N TYR A 588 0.55 0.10 18.20
CA TYR A 588 0.18 1.21 19.09
C TYR A 588 1.18 2.37 19.00
N ILE A 589 2.47 2.07 18.96
CA ILE A 589 3.56 3.06 19.06
C ILE A 589 3.95 3.61 17.69
N LEU A 590 4.02 2.76 16.66
CA LEU A 590 4.51 3.15 15.32
C LEU A 590 3.40 3.20 14.25
N GLY A 591 2.17 2.81 14.59
CA GLY A 591 1.08 2.78 13.62
C GLY A 591 1.26 1.75 12.50
N TYR A 592 2.01 0.68 12.76
CA TYR A 592 2.23 -0.40 11.80
C TYR A 592 0.90 -1.04 11.39
N PRO A 593 0.61 -1.24 10.09
CA PRO A 593 -0.65 -1.82 9.63
C PRO A 593 -0.59 -3.35 9.66
N PHE A 594 -0.92 -3.97 10.79
CA PHE A 594 -0.88 -5.43 10.91
C PHE A 594 -2.13 -6.00 11.53
N ARG A 595 -2.89 -6.75 10.72
CA ARG A 595 -4.20 -7.29 11.09
C ARG A 595 -5.14 -6.15 11.56
N ASN A 596 -6.43 -6.40 11.72
CA ASN A 596 -7.35 -5.38 12.26
C ASN A 596 -7.31 -5.36 13.80
N GLU A 597 -6.11 -5.48 14.37
CA GLU A 597 -5.90 -5.63 15.81
C GLU A 597 -6.16 -4.34 16.58
N ILE A 598 -5.96 -3.16 15.97
CA ILE A 598 -6.30 -1.87 16.58
C ILE A 598 -7.46 -1.22 15.84
N ASN A 599 -8.50 -0.82 16.59
CA ASN A 599 -9.54 0.04 16.07
C ASN A 599 -9.34 1.47 16.59
N TRP A 600 -8.73 2.31 15.78
CA TRP A 600 -8.44 3.70 16.15
C TRP A 600 -9.66 4.60 16.33
N THR A 601 -10.87 4.14 16.01
CA THR A 601 -12.11 4.85 16.36
C THR A 601 -12.61 4.50 17.76
N ASP A 602 -12.06 3.45 18.37
CA ASP A 602 -12.32 3.05 19.76
C ASP A 602 -11.50 3.95 20.70
N ALA A 603 -12.16 4.47 21.75
CA ALA A 603 -11.55 5.44 22.65
C ALA A 603 -10.45 4.81 23.53
N ASP A 604 -10.58 3.53 23.87
CA ASP A 604 -9.62 2.83 24.71
C ASP A 604 -8.32 2.61 23.92
N ASP A 605 -8.44 2.06 22.70
CA ASP A 605 -7.30 1.83 21.80
C ASP A 605 -6.55 3.16 21.51
N TYR A 606 -7.28 4.27 21.30
CA TYR A 606 -6.67 5.58 21.09
C TYR A 606 -5.92 6.10 22.34
N THR A 607 -6.55 5.98 23.52
CA THR A 607 -5.98 6.47 24.79
C THR A 607 -4.73 5.67 25.18
N THR A 608 -4.76 4.35 25.03
CA THR A 608 -3.61 3.47 25.22
C THR A 608 -2.45 3.86 24.30
N GLY A 609 -2.73 4.12 23.01
CA GLY A 609 -1.70 4.58 22.07
C GLY A 609 -1.04 5.90 22.49
N GLN A 610 -1.82 6.87 22.96
CA GLN A 610 -1.29 8.15 23.43
C GLN A 610 -0.45 8.01 24.70
N PHE A 611 -0.86 7.16 25.64
CA PHE A 611 -0.10 6.86 26.84
C PHE A 611 1.31 6.34 26.50
N TYR A 612 1.41 5.29 25.67
CA TYR A 612 2.71 4.73 25.29
C TYR A 612 3.54 5.71 24.46
N ALA A 613 2.92 6.47 23.55
CA ALA A 613 3.63 7.49 22.79
C ALA A 613 4.26 8.56 23.70
N GLN A 614 3.57 8.96 24.78
CA GLN A 614 4.12 9.92 25.75
C GLN A 614 5.24 9.30 26.59
N LEU A 615 5.07 8.07 27.07
CA LEU A 615 6.09 7.33 27.82
C LEU A 615 7.39 7.23 27.02
N TYR A 616 7.29 6.84 25.75
CA TYR A 616 8.43 6.72 24.85
C TYR A 616 9.08 8.08 24.60
N ALA A 617 8.29 9.12 24.30
CA ALA A 617 8.83 10.47 24.09
C ALA A 617 9.58 11.00 25.32
N ASN A 618 9.07 10.75 26.53
CA ASN A 618 9.74 11.12 27.78
C ASN A 618 11.08 10.41 27.93
N PHE A 619 11.10 9.08 27.72
CA PHE A 619 12.32 8.29 27.78
C PHE A 619 13.35 8.76 26.75
N ILE A 620 12.93 9.00 25.50
CA ILE A 620 13.81 9.47 24.42
C ILE A 620 14.46 10.81 24.79
N LYS A 621 13.71 11.74 25.39
CA LYS A 621 14.23 13.06 25.78
C LYS A 621 15.12 12.99 27.01
N THR A 622 14.70 12.26 28.04
CA THR A 622 15.23 12.42 29.41
C THR A 622 15.98 11.20 29.93
N GLY A 623 15.83 10.03 29.32
CA GLY A 623 16.29 8.76 29.85
C GLY A 623 15.32 8.13 30.85
N LYS A 624 14.23 8.83 31.20
CA LYS A 624 13.25 8.36 32.18
C LYS A 624 11.87 8.26 31.53
N PRO A 625 11.15 7.13 31.67
CA PRO A 625 9.81 6.96 31.11
C PRO A 625 8.70 7.62 31.95
N GLU A 626 9.04 8.18 33.12
CA GLU A 626 8.08 8.74 34.08
C GLU A 626 7.18 9.81 33.44
N LEU A 627 5.88 9.70 33.69
CA LEU A 627 4.89 10.71 33.40
C LEU A 627 4.78 11.61 34.64
N GLN A 628 4.85 12.94 34.50
CA GLN A 628 4.44 13.82 35.60
C GLN A 628 2.93 13.65 35.83
N VAL A 629 2.54 12.72 36.68
CA VAL A 629 1.12 12.48 36.99
C VAL A 629 0.72 13.39 38.14
N THR A 630 -0.01 14.46 37.83
CA THR A 630 -0.99 15.02 38.75
C THR A 630 -2.24 14.13 38.75
N SER A 631 -2.56 13.56 39.90
CA SER A 631 -3.78 12.84 40.30
C SER A 631 -4.04 11.41 39.78
N ASN A 632 -3.89 10.45 40.72
CA ASN A 632 -4.73 9.28 41.01
C ASN A 632 -5.45 8.54 39.86
N THR A 633 -4.69 7.82 39.03
CA THR A 633 -5.17 6.55 38.44
C THR A 633 -3.97 5.67 38.14
N ILE A 634 -3.49 4.98 39.18
CA ILE A 634 -2.45 3.96 39.06
C ILE A 634 -3.15 2.67 38.65
N CYS A 635 -2.83 2.13 37.47
CA CYS A 635 -3.13 0.74 37.12
C CYS A 635 -2.22 -0.17 37.97
N GLU A 636 -2.75 -0.68 39.08
CA GLU A 636 -2.04 -1.43 40.13
C GLU A 636 -1.62 -2.88 39.78
N ASN A 637 -1.65 -3.33 38.53
CA ASN A 637 -1.31 -4.72 38.19
C ASN A 637 -0.21 -4.83 37.11
N TRP A 638 1.05 -4.62 37.51
CA TRP A 638 2.22 -4.99 36.70
C TRP A 638 2.97 -6.11 37.38
N THR A 639 2.69 -7.35 36.97
CA THR A 639 3.46 -8.54 37.37
C THR A 639 4.54 -8.77 36.34
N LEU A 640 5.81 -8.59 36.73
CA LEU A 640 6.98 -9.03 35.97
C LEU A 640 6.86 -10.54 35.70
N LEU A 641 6.64 -10.92 34.44
CA LEU A 641 6.72 -12.31 33.99
C LEU A 641 7.76 -12.40 32.88
N PHE A 642 9.01 -12.66 33.27
CA PHE A 642 9.91 -13.43 32.41
C PHE A 642 9.41 -14.88 32.45
N HIS A 643 8.42 -15.22 31.63
CA HIS A 643 8.08 -16.61 31.39
C HIS A 643 8.71 -17.08 30.08
N THR A 644 9.75 -17.91 30.27
CA THR A 644 10.22 -19.05 29.46
C THR A 644 9.86 -19.05 27.98
#